data_AF-A0A1X1QZL1-F1
#
_entry.id   AF-A0A1X1QZL1-F1
#
_cell.length_a   1.000
_cell.length_b   1.000
_cell.length_c   1.000
_cell.angle_alpha   90.00
_cell.angle_beta   90.00
_cell.angle_gamma   90.00
#
_symmetry.space_group_name_H-M   'P 1'
#
loop_
_entity.id
_entity.type
_entity.pdbx_description
1 polymer ?
#
loop_
_entity_poly.entity_id
_entity_poly.type
_entity_poly.pdbx_seq_one_letter_code
_entity_poly.pdbx_strand_id
1 'polypeptide(L)'
;MGRHSMPDPDDPVDETTPDTAEPTQPEESSDYPEFPPRQPASSEPAQPSPSLFGRAGHRGLGDWRGGHRSEGGRRGVSIGVIVALVAVVVVVGTVILWSFFGDALSNRSHQAAGRCVGGKESVAVIADPSIADAVQQLAEGFNATEGPVGDHCMVVGVKPSGADAVLGGFVGKWPAELGAQPALWVPGSSISAARLSAAAQPGGQKLITDSRSLVTSPVVLAVRPELSQALGNQSWAALPGLQTNPNGLAAVNLPAWGSLRLALPMGGNGDASFLAGEAVAAASAPPGAPATQGTGAVRALLNAQPKLADNSLTEAMNALLKPGDRAGAPVHAVVTTEQQLYQRGQSLPDAKGALGFWLPPGPVPVADYPTVLLSGSWLTPEQTSAASEFARFLRKPEQLAKLAKAGFRVNGVKPPSSPVTSFPALPDTLSVGDDGMRATLAEAMAAPASGMAATIMLDQSMPGDEGGKTRLANVIAALQDKIKALPPTAILGLWTFDGHEGRSEVASGPLSDPVSPGSGQPRAAALSAALDKQYSSAGGAVSFTTLRMLYQDVQAKYVAGQANSILVITSGPHTDQSLDGPGLQDFIRKSADPAKPIAVNVIDIGNDPDRATWQAVAQLSGGGYQNLATSASPDLAAAINNYLS
;
A
#
# COMPACT_ATOMS: atom_id res chain seq x y z
N MET A 1 16.72 -85.20 -2.99
CA MET A 1 15.75 -85.11 -1.87
C MET A 1 15.71 -83.65 -1.46
N GLY A 2 14.67 -82.84 -1.56
CA GLY A 2 13.27 -82.96 -1.97
C GLY A 2 12.55 -81.74 -1.34
N ARG A 3 11.62 -81.12 -2.10
CA ARG A 3 10.60 -80.11 -1.67
C ARG A 3 11.11 -78.68 -1.40
N HIS A 4 10.51 -77.56 -1.85
CA HIS A 4 9.22 -77.17 -2.48
C HIS A 4 9.47 -75.83 -3.26
N SER A 5 9.12 -75.66 -4.55
CA SER A 5 7.83 -75.25 -5.16
C SER A 5 7.73 -73.75 -5.54
N MET A 6 7.97 -73.45 -6.84
CA MET A 6 7.05 -72.81 -7.83
C MET A 6 6.49 -71.36 -7.61
N PRO A 7 5.95 -70.65 -8.65
CA PRO A 7 6.66 -70.07 -9.80
C PRO A 7 6.15 -68.65 -10.22
N ASP A 8 6.85 -68.01 -11.15
CA ASP A 8 6.34 -66.97 -12.08
C ASP A 8 5.69 -67.66 -13.29
N PRO A 9 4.71 -67.09 -14.01
CA PRO A 9 5.00 -66.85 -15.44
C PRO A 9 4.24 -65.70 -16.15
N ASP A 10 5.01 -65.06 -17.05
CA ASP A 10 4.78 -64.87 -18.49
C ASP A 10 3.65 -63.96 -19.03
N ASP A 11 4.09 -62.76 -19.44
CA ASP A 11 4.30 -62.31 -20.84
C ASP A 11 3.14 -61.98 -21.84
N PRO A 12 3.44 -61.15 -22.87
CA PRO A 12 2.55 -60.17 -23.52
C PRO A 12 2.19 -60.52 -24.98
N VAL A 13 1.27 -59.78 -25.62
CA VAL A 13 1.18 -59.70 -27.10
C VAL A 13 0.46 -58.40 -27.61
N ASP A 14 1.21 -57.59 -28.38
CA ASP A 14 0.94 -56.89 -29.67
C ASP A 14 -0.45 -56.33 -30.05
N GLU A 15 -0.61 -55.03 -30.38
CA GLU A 15 -0.40 -54.29 -31.66
C GLU A 15 -1.75 -53.99 -32.35
N THR A 16 -2.04 -52.71 -32.64
CA THR A 16 -2.67 -52.19 -33.88
C THR A 16 -3.05 -50.69 -33.77
N THR A 17 -2.65 -49.91 -34.77
CA THR A 17 -3.08 -48.53 -35.13
C THR A 17 -3.83 -48.58 -36.48
N PRO A 18 -4.40 -47.50 -37.08
CA PRO A 18 -5.00 -46.23 -36.59
C PRO A 18 -6.40 -45.94 -37.24
N ASP A 19 -7.13 -44.91 -36.79
CA ASP A 19 -7.79 -43.85 -37.63
C ASP A 19 -8.93 -43.08 -36.92
N THR A 20 -8.85 -41.74 -37.06
CA THR A 20 -9.89 -40.72 -37.30
C THR A 20 -11.29 -40.82 -36.65
N ALA A 21 -11.67 -39.81 -35.83
CA ALA A 21 -12.95 -39.07 -35.92
C ALA A 21 -13.13 -38.01 -34.80
N GLU A 22 -13.84 -36.95 -35.17
CA GLU A 22 -14.25 -35.71 -34.48
C GLU A 22 -15.05 -35.85 -33.15
N PRO A 23 -15.24 -34.73 -32.42
CA PRO A 23 -15.72 -34.72 -31.04
C PRO A 23 -17.25 -34.79 -30.89
N THR A 24 -17.67 -35.54 -29.89
CA THR A 24 -19.05 -35.71 -29.45
C THR A 24 -19.55 -34.51 -28.63
N GLN A 25 -20.76 -34.06 -28.95
CA GLN A 25 -21.57 -33.11 -28.19
C GLN A 25 -21.92 -33.63 -26.78
N PRO A 26 -22.24 -32.72 -25.83
CA PRO A 26 -23.17 -33.01 -24.74
C PRO A 26 -24.52 -32.31 -24.94
N GLU A 27 -25.59 -33.09 -24.77
CA GLU A 27 -26.98 -32.66 -24.68
C GLU A 27 -27.31 -31.91 -23.36
N GLU A 28 -28.41 -31.17 -23.48
CA GLU A 28 -29.15 -30.27 -22.57
C GLU A 28 -29.56 -30.92 -21.21
N SER A 29 -29.89 -30.19 -20.14
CA SER A 29 -31.07 -29.33 -20.05
C SER A 29 -31.32 -28.72 -18.64
N SER A 30 -32.14 -27.65 -18.64
CA SER A 30 -32.96 -27.07 -17.56
C SER A 30 -32.28 -26.07 -16.60
N ASP A 31 -32.82 -24.90 -16.21
CA ASP A 31 -34.11 -24.23 -16.44
C ASP A 31 -33.98 -22.79 -15.88
N TYR A 32 -34.26 -21.73 -16.65
CA TYR A 32 -34.52 -20.36 -16.14
C TYR A 32 -35.43 -19.60 -17.14
N PRO A 33 -36.44 -18.83 -16.68
CA PRO A 33 -37.42 -18.21 -17.57
C PRO A 33 -36.93 -16.92 -18.22
N GLU A 34 -36.99 -16.88 -19.56
CA GLU A 34 -36.61 -15.73 -20.39
C GLU A 34 -37.82 -14.85 -20.76
N PHE A 35 -37.66 -13.53 -20.64
CA PHE A 35 -38.64 -12.52 -21.03
C PHE A 35 -38.68 -12.35 -22.56
N PRO A 36 -39.87 -12.19 -23.18
CA PRO A 36 -39.96 -12.13 -24.64
C PRO A 36 -39.43 -10.80 -25.23
N PRO A 37 -38.65 -10.82 -26.33
CA PRO A 37 -38.23 -9.63 -27.05
C PRO A 37 -39.36 -9.06 -27.92
N ARG A 38 -39.44 -7.73 -27.93
CA ARG A 38 -40.42 -6.94 -28.69
C ARG A 38 -40.07 -6.95 -30.19
N GLN A 39 -40.91 -7.57 -31.02
CA GLN A 39 -40.76 -7.54 -32.49
C GLN A 39 -41.33 -6.25 -33.12
N PRO A 40 -40.78 -5.81 -34.27
CA PRO A 40 -41.12 -4.56 -34.94
C PRO A 40 -42.34 -4.71 -35.85
N ALA A 41 -43.18 -3.68 -35.90
CA ALA A 41 -44.29 -3.59 -36.85
C ALA A 41 -43.86 -2.84 -38.12
N SER A 42 -44.16 -3.40 -39.28
CA SER A 42 -43.98 -2.77 -40.60
C SER A 42 -45.28 -2.80 -41.42
N SER A 43 -45.64 -1.60 -41.93
CA SER A 43 -46.37 -1.25 -43.17
C SER A 43 -47.79 -1.81 -43.39
N GLU A 44 -48.82 -0.97 -43.67
CA GLU A 44 -49.09 -0.30 -44.97
C GLU A 44 -50.40 0.56 -44.88
N PRO A 45 -50.82 1.44 -45.83
CA PRO A 45 -50.12 2.31 -46.79
C PRO A 45 -50.43 3.83 -46.61
N ALA A 46 -49.62 4.65 -47.29
CA ALA A 46 -49.75 6.10 -47.45
C ALA A 46 -50.61 6.50 -48.65
N GLN A 47 -51.19 7.71 -48.60
CA GLN A 47 -51.55 8.59 -49.74
C GLN A 47 -51.70 10.05 -49.24
N PRO A 48 -51.56 11.06 -50.12
CA PRO A 48 -50.47 12.04 -49.97
C PRO A 48 -50.94 13.48 -49.70
N SER A 49 -49.99 14.36 -49.37
CA SER A 49 -50.16 15.82 -49.36
C SER A 49 -49.16 16.48 -50.31
N PRO A 50 -49.54 17.55 -51.03
CA PRO A 50 -48.55 18.42 -51.66
C PRO A 50 -48.56 19.86 -51.11
N SER A 51 -47.36 20.26 -50.65
CA SER A 51 -46.65 21.54 -50.84
C SER A 51 -47.38 22.88 -50.90
N LEU A 52 -47.02 23.76 -49.95
CA LEU A 52 -47.04 25.21 -50.08
C LEU A 52 -45.64 25.71 -50.48
N PHE A 53 -45.48 26.27 -51.69
CA PHE A 53 -44.67 27.45 -52.02
C PHE A 53 -44.87 27.76 -53.52
N GLY A 54 -45.42 28.93 -53.85
CA GLY A 54 -45.57 29.38 -55.23
C GLY A 54 -46.37 30.67 -55.37
N ARG A 55 -45.69 31.71 -55.88
CA ARG A 55 -46.17 33.08 -56.13
C ARG A 55 -47.27 33.18 -57.19
N ALA A 56 -47.94 34.35 -57.15
CA ALA A 56 -48.47 35.14 -58.27
C ALA A 56 -49.86 34.78 -58.86
N GLY A 57 -50.79 35.73 -58.70
CA GLY A 57 -51.24 36.56 -59.83
C GLY A 57 -52.38 36.07 -60.73
N HIS A 58 -53.48 36.85 -60.67
CA HIS A 58 -54.44 37.17 -61.75
C HIS A 58 -55.71 36.32 -62.00
N ARG A 59 -56.84 37.02 -61.77
CA ARG A 59 -58.06 37.25 -62.58
C ARG A 59 -58.93 36.07 -63.09
N GLY A 60 -60.24 36.27 -62.89
CA GLY A 60 -61.35 35.80 -63.75
C GLY A 60 -62.49 35.23 -62.90
N LEU A 61 -63.50 36.01 -62.50
CA LEU A 61 -64.77 36.31 -63.19
C LEU A 61 -65.66 35.09 -63.50
N GLY A 62 -66.93 35.17 -63.07
CA GLY A 62 -68.04 34.29 -63.47
C GLY A 62 -68.63 33.51 -62.29
N ASP A 63 -69.40 34.13 -61.40
CA ASP A 63 -70.86 34.36 -61.49
C ASP A 63 -71.70 33.10 -61.14
N TRP A 64 -72.94 33.33 -60.67
CA TRP A 64 -74.01 32.39 -60.27
C TRP A 64 -74.39 32.32 -58.77
N ARG A 65 -75.30 33.25 -58.41
CA ARG A 65 -76.64 33.09 -57.75
C ARG A 65 -76.76 31.99 -56.68
N GLY A 66 -77.34 32.22 -55.50
CA GLY A 66 -78.20 33.29 -55.00
C GLY A 66 -78.88 32.79 -53.71
N GLY A 67 -79.54 33.68 -52.96
CA GLY A 67 -80.41 33.28 -51.85
C GLY A 67 -80.46 34.28 -50.71
N HIS A 68 -81.29 35.32 -50.87
CA HIS A 68 -81.67 36.20 -49.76
C HIS A 68 -82.62 35.48 -48.80
N ARG A 69 -82.34 35.56 -47.50
CA ARG A 69 -83.36 35.94 -46.51
C ARG A 69 -82.75 36.91 -45.51
N SER A 70 -83.15 38.16 -45.68
CA SER A 70 -83.09 39.21 -44.69
C SER A 70 -84.17 38.97 -43.65
N GLU A 71 -83.80 38.99 -42.36
CA GLU A 71 -84.65 39.57 -41.32
C GLU A 71 -83.78 40.01 -40.14
N GLY A 72 -84.07 41.22 -39.65
CA GLY A 72 -83.26 41.92 -38.66
C GLY A 72 -83.44 41.39 -37.24
N GLY A 73 -82.41 41.58 -36.43
CA GLY A 73 -82.47 41.33 -35.00
C GLY A 73 -81.25 41.91 -34.29
N ARG A 74 -81.49 42.80 -33.33
CA ARG A 74 -80.49 43.48 -32.49
C ARG A 74 -79.49 42.48 -31.89
N ARG A 75 -78.20 42.78 -32.00
CA ARG A 75 -77.10 42.04 -31.37
C ARG A 75 -77.28 42.00 -29.84
N GLY A 76 -77.80 40.89 -29.32
CA GLY A 76 -77.58 40.47 -27.94
C GLY A 76 -76.24 39.74 -27.85
N VAL A 77 -75.37 40.15 -26.93
CA VAL A 77 -74.16 39.40 -26.58
C VAL A 77 -74.59 38.01 -26.13
N SER A 78 -74.10 36.97 -26.78
CA SER A 78 -74.51 35.60 -26.47
C SER A 78 -74.05 35.24 -25.06
N ILE A 79 -75.01 34.77 -24.24
CA ILE A 79 -74.78 34.31 -22.87
C ILE A 79 -73.67 33.23 -22.84
N GLY A 80 -73.51 32.46 -23.92
CA GLY A 80 -72.42 31.48 -24.08
C GLY A 80 -71.01 32.08 -24.10
N VAL A 81 -70.81 33.30 -24.61
CA VAL A 81 -69.50 33.97 -24.57
C VAL A 81 -69.17 34.44 -23.16
N ILE A 82 -70.18 34.87 -22.40
CA ILE A 82 -70.00 35.28 -21.00
C ILE A 82 -69.64 34.08 -20.13
N VAL A 83 -70.32 32.94 -20.29
CA VAL A 83 -70.01 31.72 -19.54
C VAL A 83 -68.62 31.19 -19.88
N ALA A 84 -68.20 31.24 -21.15
CA ALA A 84 -66.85 30.85 -21.56
C ALA A 84 -65.77 31.77 -20.97
N LEU A 85 -65.99 33.08 -20.97
CA LEU A 85 -65.07 34.04 -20.36
C LEU A 85 -64.97 33.86 -18.84
N VAL A 86 -66.10 33.63 -18.16
CA VAL A 86 -66.11 33.37 -16.72
C VAL A 86 -65.38 32.05 -16.41
N ALA A 87 -65.57 31.00 -17.21
CA ALA A 87 -64.85 29.74 -17.03
C ALA A 87 -63.33 29.92 -17.20
N VAL A 88 -62.88 30.70 -18.19
CA VAL A 88 -61.46 31.02 -18.38
C VAL A 88 -60.92 31.84 -17.21
N VAL A 89 -61.65 32.84 -16.73
CA VAL A 89 -61.25 33.66 -15.58
C VAL A 89 -61.17 32.83 -14.31
N VAL A 90 -62.11 31.89 -14.10
CA VAL A 90 -62.05 30.95 -12.98
C VAL A 90 -60.83 30.05 -13.11
N VAL A 91 -60.59 29.41 -14.25
CA VAL A 91 -59.42 28.55 -14.45
C VAL A 91 -58.10 29.30 -14.25
N VAL A 92 -57.97 30.50 -14.81
CA VAL A 92 -56.78 31.35 -14.62
C VAL A 92 -56.65 31.78 -13.16
N GLY A 93 -57.77 32.13 -12.51
CA GLY A 93 -57.81 32.42 -11.07
C GLY A 93 -57.36 31.25 -10.22
N THR A 94 -57.82 30.03 -10.52
CA THR A 94 -57.41 28.81 -9.81
C THR A 94 -55.93 28.50 -10.04
N VAL A 95 -55.41 28.70 -11.26
CA VAL A 95 -53.98 28.49 -11.57
C VAL A 95 -53.10 29.52 -10.85
N ILE A 96 -53.50 30.79 -10.80
CA ILE A 96 -52.77 31.84 -10.08
C ILE A 96 -52.86 31.61 -8.56
N LEU A 97 -54.03 31.24 -8.05
CA LEU A 97 -54.18 30.93 -6.62
C LEU A 97 -53.34 29.70 -6.25
N TRP A 98 -53.31 28.68 -7.10
CA TRP A 98 -52.50 27.47 -6.90
C TRP A 98 -51.01 27.74 -7.04
N SER A 99 -50.58 28.64 -7.95
CA SER A 99 -49.19 29.06 -8.06
C SER A 99 -48.75 29.90 -6.86
N PHE A 100 -49.62 30.77 -6.33
CA PHE A 100 -49.33 31.56 -5.13
C PHE A 100 -49.34 30.73 -3.84
N PHE A 101 -50.24 29.75 -3.73
CA PHE A 101 -50.19 28.76 -2.63
C PHE A 101 -48.96 27.85 -2.77
N GLY A 102 -48.58 27.48 -3.99
CA GLY A 102 -47.36 26.74 -4.31
C GLY A 102 -46.08 27.51 -3.95
N ASP A 103 -46.01 28.81 -4.26
CA ASP A 103 -44.89 29.67 -3.87
C ASP A 103 -44.85 29.97 -2.36
N ALA A 104 -46.01 30.08 -1.71
CA ALA A 104 -46.08 30.28 -0.26
C ALA A 104 -45.73 29.00 0.53
N LEU A 105 -46.05 27.81 -0.01
CA LEU A 105 -45.63 26.52 0.54
C LEU A 105 -44.15 26.22 0.23
N SER A 106 -43.64 26.63 -0.94
CA SER A 106 -42.22 26.53 -1.30
C SER A 106 -41.33 27.47 -0.47
N ASN A 107 -41.76 28.72 -0.22
CA ASN A 107 -41.03 29.63 0.65
C ASN A 107 -41.11 29.23 2.13
N ARG A 108 -42.19 28.56 2.56
CA ARG A 108 -42.28 27.99 3.92
C ARG A 108 -41.53 26.68 4.06
N SER A 109 -41.38 25.85 3.02
CA SER A 109 -40.53 24.66 3.07
C SER A 109 -39.04 25.02 3.11
N HIS A 110 -38.61 26.08 2.42
CA HIS A 110 -37.25 26.62 2.54
C HIS A 110 -36.97 27.30 3.90
N GLN A 111 -37.97 27.91 4.54
CA GLN A 111 -37.81 28.48 5.89
C GLN A 111 -38.02 27.47 7.03
N ALA A 112 -38.77 26.39 6.82
CA ALA A 112 -38.90 25.28 7.78
C ALA A 112 -37.72 24.30 7.70
N ALA A 113 -37.08 24.14 6.54
CA ALA A 113 -35.83 23.40 6.37
C ALA A 113 -34.62 24.08 7.06
N GLY A 114 -34.75 25.32 7.53
CA GLY A 114 -33.69 26.04 8.24
C GLY A 114 -33.66 25.85 9.76
N ARG A 115 -34.59 25.09 10.36
CA ARG A 115 -34.63 24.86 11.81
C ARG A 115 -34.19 23.42 12.10
N CYS A 116 -32.91 23.24 12.36
CA CYS A 116 -32.37 22.01 12.95
C CYS A 116 -32.97 21.84 14.35
N VAL A 117 -34.11 21.14 14.47
CA VAL A 117 -34.86 21.04 15.72
C VAL A 117 -34.06 20.30 16.80
N GLY A 118 -33.19 19.36 16.40
CA GLY A 118 -32.22 18.67 17.25
C GLY A 118 -30.87 19.39 17.41
N GLY A 119 -30.64 20.50 16.69
CA GLY A 119 -29.35 21.23 16.71
C GLY A 119 -28.36 20.77 15.63
N LYS A 120 -27.10 21.18 15.78
CA LYS A 120 -26.01 20.84 14.86
C LYS A 120 -25.20 19.67 15.41
N GLU A 121 -25.02 18.63 14.62
CA GLU A 121 -24.22 17.46 14.96
C GLU A 121 -23.04 17.35 13.99
N SER A 122 -21.85 17.01 14.50
CA SER A 122 -20.63 16.95 13.69
C SER A 122 -20.43 15.55 13.12
N VAL A 123 -20.10 15.48 11.84
CA VAL A 123 -19.64 14.26 11.15
C VAL A 123 -18.15 14.41 10.92
N ALA A 124 -17.35 13.59 11.61
CA ALA A 124 -15.90 13.61 11.48
C ALA A 124 -15.46 12.90 10.20
N VAL A 125 -14.69 13.61 9.38
CA VAL A 125 -14.04 13.08 8.18
C VAL A 125 -12.54 13.28 8.31
N ILE A 126 -11.77 12.23 8.04
CA ILE A 126 -10.31 12.34 7.94
C ILE A 126 -9.91 12.13 6.49
N ALA A 127 -9.03 12.98 5.99
CA ALA A 127 -8.52 12.88 4.63
C ALA A 127 -6.99 12.92 4.62
N ASP A 128 -6.38 12.23 3.65
CA ASP A 128 -4.95 12.32 3.40
C ASP A 128 -4.55 13.78 3.14
N PRO A 129 -3.41 14.26 3.67
CA PRO A 129 -2.99 15.66 3.52
C PRO A 129 -2.93 16.14 2.07
N SER A 130 -2.70 15.25 1.10
CA SER A 130 -2.64 15.61 -0.33
C SER A 130 -3.99 15.91 -0.98
N ILE A 131 -5.11 15.48 -0.38
CA ILE A 131 -6.48 15.74 -0.87
C ILE A 131 -7.33 16.56 0.11
N ALA A 132 -6.90 16.67 1.38
CA ALA A 132 -7.67 17.25 2.47
C ALA A 132 -8.20 18.66 2.18
N ASP A 133 -7.37 19.56 1.62
CA ASP A 133 -7.79 20.94 1.31
C ASP A 133 -8.96 20.97 0.30
N ALA A 134 -8.90 20.13 -0.72
CA ALA A 134 -9.96 20.04 -1.72
C ALA A 134 -11.24 19.43 -1.11
N VAL A 135 -11.12 18.38 -0.29
CA VAL A 135 -12.27 17.78 0.40
C VAL A 135 -12.90 18.74 1.40
N GLN A 136 -12.09 19.55 2.11
CA GLN A 136 -12.55 20.57 3.04
C GLN A 136 -13.37 21.66 2.32
N GLN A 137 -12.90 22.17 1.18
CA GLN A 137 -13.67 23.14 0.36
C GLN A 137 -14.98 22.53 -0.16
N LEU A 138 -15.00 21.25 -0.49
CA LEU A 138 -16.20 20.52 -0.89
C LEU A 138 -17.17 20.33 0.28
N ALA A 139 -16.65 20.03 1.48
CA ALA A 139 -17.42 19.92 2.72
C ALA A 139 -18.07 21.25 3.11
N GLU A 140 -17.35 22.37 2.97
CA GLU A 140 -17.91 23.71 3.19
C GLU A 140 -19.08 24.00 2.24
N GLY A 141 -18.95 23.61 0.97
CA GLY A 141 -20.04 23.68 0.01
C GLY A 141 -21.24 22.82 0.41
N PHE A 142 -21.00 21.57 0.80
CA PHE A 142 -22.02 20.63 1.27
C PHE A 142 -22.77 21.19 2.49
N ASN A 143 -22.03 21.64 3.51
CA ASN A 143 -22.57 22.22 4.74
C ASN A 143 -23.39 23.50 4.50
N ALA A 144 -23.13 24.22 3.41
CA ALA A 144 -23.87 25.43 3.04
C ALA A 144 -25.16 25.15 2.24
N THR A 145 -25.24 24.00 1.56
CA THR A 145 -26.35 23.68 0.64
C THR A 145 -27.32 22.64 1.16
N GLU A 146 -26.91 21.77 2.09
CA GLU A 146 -27.74 20.64 2.50
C GLU A 146 -28.76 21.00 3.59
N GLY A 147 -29.95 20.40 3.44
CA GLY A 147 -31.02 20.45 4.44
C GLY A 147 -30.75 19.50 5.61
N PRO A 148 -31.59 19.54 6.66
CA PRO A 148 -31.44 18.66 7.83
C PRO A 148 -31.53 17.18 7.45
N VAL A 149 -30.69 16.35 8.08
CA VAL A 149 -30.76 14.88 7.99
C VAL A 149 -31.50 14.40 9.24
N GLY A 150 -32.76 14.01 9.09
CA GLY A 150 -33.66 13.79 10.22
C GLY A 150 -33.98 15.10 10.95
N ASP A 151 -33.78 15.14 12.27
CA ASP A 151 -34.02 16.35 13.09
C ASP A 151 -32.76 17.23 13.27
N HIS A 152 -31.59 16.78 12.82
CA HIS A 152 -30.31 17.44 13.05
C HIS A 152 -29.71 18.00 11.75
N CYS A 153 -28.96 19.10 11.87
CA CYS A 153 -28.12 19.59 10.77
C CYS A 153 -26.72 19.02 10.93
N MET A 154 -26.38 18.12 10.02
CA MET A 154 -25.09 17.47 10.00
C MET A 154 -24.04 18.42 9.44
N VAL A 155 -22.97 18.63 10.19
CA VAL A 155 -21.84 19.47 9.79
C VAL A 155 -20.64 18.56 9.57
N VAL A 156 -20.22 18.44 8.31
CA VAL A 156 -19.03 17.69 7.93
C VAL A 156 -17.80 18.49 8.30
N GLY A 157 -16.95 17.93 9.18
CA GLY A 157 -15.66 18.49 9.54
C GLY A 157 -14.54 17.62 9.00
N VAL A 158 -13.69 18.17 8.12
CA VAL A 158 -12.56 17.45 7.52
C VAL A 158 -11.29 17.76 8.29
N LYS A 159 -10.50 16.72 8.57
CA LYS A 159 -9.19 16.86 9.20
C LYS A 159 -8.10 16.19 8.36
N PRO A 160 -7.00 16.89 8.06
CA PRO A 160 -5.86 16.28 7.41
C PRO A 160 -5.13 15.35 8.39
N SER A 161 -4.89 14.11 7.99
CA SER A 161 -4.01 13.18 8.73
C SER A 161 -3.46 12.10 7.80
N GLY A 162 -2.18 11.75 8.01
CA GLY A 162 -1.58 10.59 7.35
C GLY A 162 -2.18 9.27 7.83
N ALA A 163 -2.10 8.25 6.98
CA ALA A 163 -2.72 6.95 7.22
C ALA A 163 -2.21 6.25 8.48
N ASP A 164 -0.90 6.31 8.78
CA ASP A 164 -0.32 5.63 9.95
C ASP A 164 -0.89 6.14 11.29
N ALA A 165 -1.16 7.45 11.41
CA ALA A 165 -1.77 8.01 12.60
C ALA A 165 -3.23 7.52 12.78
N VAL A 166 -3.97 7.43 11.67
CA VAL A 166 -5.35 6.92 11.66
C VAL A 166 -5.38 5.43 12.02
N LEU A 167 -4.51 4.62 11.38
CA LEU A 167 -4.35 3.20 11.65
C LEU A 167 -3.96 2.95 13.11
N GLY A 168 -2.96 3.67 13.62
CA GLY A 168 -2.55 3.60 15.02
C GLY A 168 -3.67 3.97 15.99
N GLY A 169 -4.54 4.92 15.61
CA GLY A 169 -5.72 5.28 16.39
C GLY A 169 -6.81 4.21 16.44
N PHE A 170 -6.96 3.39 15.40
CA PHE A 170 -7.90 2.26 15.38
C PHE A 170 -7.37 1.03 16.11
N VAL A 171 -6.05 0.79 16.09
CA VAL A 171 -5.41 -0.31 16.81
C VAL A 171 -5.24 0.01 18.29
N GLY A 172 -4.96 1.27 18.62
CA GLY A 172 -4.72 1.75 19.97
C GLY A 172 -5.84 2.63 20.53
N LYS A 173 -5.47 3.53 21.43
CA LYS A 173 -6.39 4.56 21.92
C LYS A 173 -6.52 5.67 20.88
N TRP A 174 -7.76 6.00 20.52
CA TRP A 174 -8.02 7.10 19.57
C TRP A 174 -7.40 8.42 20.05
N PRO A 175 -6.49 9.05 19.27
CA PRO A 175 -5.80 10.26 19.69
C PRO A 175 -6.68 11.51 19.61
N ALA A 176 -6.62 12.38 20.63
CA ALA A 176 -7.42 13.61 20.66
C ALA A 176 -7.02 14.58 19.55
N GLU A 177 -5.75 14.56 19.16
CA GLU A 177 -5.18 15.32 18.05
C GLU A 177 -5.69 14.88 16.68
N LEU A 178 -6.43 13.77 16.55
CA LEU A 178 -7.16 13.39 15.34
C LEU A 178 -8.64 13.84 15.36
N GLY A 179 -9.07 14.51 16.43
CA GLY A 179 -10.47 14.91 16.60
C GLY A 179 -11.36 13.72 16.94
N ALA A 180 -12.65 13.80 16.62
CA ALA A 180 -13.56 12.68 16.80
C ALA A 180 -13.23 11.54 15.83
N GLN A 181 -13.52 10.32 16.25
CA GLN A 181 -13.30 9.14 15.41
C GLN A 181 -14.20 9.20 14.16
N PRO A 182 -13.65 9.02 12.95
CA PRO A 182 -14.34 9.40 11.73
C PRO A 182 -15.46 8.44 11.34
N ALA A 183 -16.46 8.99 10.66
CA ALA A 183 -17.48 8.23 9.94
C ALA A 183 -17.08 7.96 8.48
N LEU A 184 -16.22 8.82 7.91
CA LEU A 184 -15.64 8.68 6.59
C LEU A 184 -14.14 8.95 6.65
N TRP A 185 -13.36 8.07 6.02
CA TRP A 185 -11.93 8.24 5.84
C TRP A 185 -11.59 8.26 4.34
N VAL A 186 -10.74 9.20 3.93
CA VAL A 186 -10.22 9.31 2.55
C VAL A 186 -8.70 9.15 2.60
N PRO A 187 -8.16 7.91 2.68
CA PRO A 187 -6.71 7.70 2.62
C PRO A 187 -6.14 8.04 1.23
N GLY A 188 -4.81 8.09 1.12
CA GLY A 188 -4.13 8.27 -0.16
C GLY A 188 -4.39 7.13 -1.14
N SER A 189 -4.51 5.90 -0.63
CA SER A 189 -4.79 4.73 -1.44
C SER A 189 -5.56 3.63 -0.71
N SER A 190 -6.07 2.68 -1.48
CA SER A 190 -6.67 1.44 -0.99
C SER A 190 -5.70 0.54 -0.21
N ILE A 191 -4.36 0.76 -0.27
CA ILE A 191 -3.40 0.06 0.61
C ILE A 191 -3.74 0.35 2.07
N SER A 192 -4.03 1.61 2.40
CA SER A 192 -4.34 2.01 3.76
C SER A 192 -5.66 1.40 4.27
N ALA A 193 -6.65 1.24 3.38
CA ALA A 193 -7.88 0.50 3.69
C ALA A 193 -7.61 -1.00 3.90
N ALA A 194 -6.75 -1.60 3.07
CA ALA A 194 -6.32 -2.99 3.22
C ALA A 194 -5.59 -3.23 4.55
N ARG A 195 -4.69 -2.31 4.95
CA ARG A 195 -4.00 -2.34 6.26
C ARG A 195 -4.99 -2.23 7.42
N LEU A 196 -5.99 -1.35 7.33
CA LEU A 196 -7.03 -1.23 8.35
C LEU A 196 -7.85 -2.54 8.47
N SER A 197 -8.21 -3.14 7.34
CA SER A 197 -8.91 -4.43 7.31
C SER A 197 -8.06 -5.55 7.91
N ALA A 198 -6.76 -5.59 7.62
CA ALA A 198 -5.83 -6.59 8.14
C ALA A 198 -5.53 -6.40 9.65
N ALA A 199 -5.56 -5.16 10.14
CA ALA A 199 -5.37 -4.85 11.55
C ALA A 199 -6.62 -5.14 12.41
N ALA A 200 -7.79 -5.31 11.78
CA ALA A 200 -9.01 -5.67 12.50
C ALA A 200 -8.92 -7.11 13.04
N GLN A 201 -9.28 -7.29 14.31
CA GLN A 201 -9.21 -8.59 14.98
C GLN A 201 -10.10 -9.64 14.28
N PRO A 202 -9.65 -10.90 14.13
CA PRO A 202 -10.51 -11.99 13.67
C PRO A 202 -11.76 -12.10 14.54
N GLY A 203 -12.96 -11.97 13.94
CA GLY A 203 -14.24 -11.97 14.66
C GLY A 203 -14.67 -10.62 15.24
N GLY A 204 -13.90 -9.55 15.00
CA GLY A 204 -14.29 -8.18 15.30
C GLY A 204 -15.39 -7.66 14.35
N GLN A 205 -16.05 -6.57 14.74
CA GLN A 205 -17.00 -5.89 13.86
C GLN A 205 -16.30 -5.46 12.57
N LYS A 206 -16.99 -5.58 11.43
CA LYS A 206 -16.49 -5.08 10.15
C LYS A 206 -16.41 -3.55 10.23
N LEU A 207 -15.21 -2.99 10.35
CA LEU A 207 -15.01 -1.53 10.46
C LEU A 207 -15.36 -0.81 9.14
N ILE A 208 -15.03 -1.41 7.99
CA ILE A 208 -15.26 -0.80 6.67
C ILE A 208 -16.58 -1.35 6.09
N THR A 209 -17.53 -0.45 5.85
CA THR A 209 -18.84 -0.81 5.27
C THR A 209 -18.83 -0.77 3.75
N ASP A 210 -18.25 0.28 3.17
CA ASP A 210 -18.09 0.50 1.73
C ASP A 210 -16.76 1.24 1.49
N SER A 211 -16.07 0.91 0.39
CA SER A 211 -14.84 1.57 -0.03
C SER A 211 -14.84 1.67 -1.54
N ARG A 212 -14.69 2.89 -2.06
CA ARG A 212 -14.77 3.16 -3.50
C ARG A 212 -13.81 4.28 -3.87
N SER A 213 -13.00 4.08 -4.90
CA SER A 213 -12.14 5.13 -5.45
C SER A 213 -12.94 6.40 -5.79
N LEU A 214 -12.41 7.57 -5.41
CA LEU A 214 -12.99 8.87 -5.72
C LEU A 214 -12.32 9.50 -6.94
N VAL A 215 -10.99 9.56 -6.91
CA VAL A 215 -10.12 10.10 -7.96
C VAL A 215 -8.82 9.34 -7.97
N THR A 216 -8.06 9.42 -9.06
CA THR A 216 -6.78 8.73 -9.18
C THR A 216 -5.62 9.67 -9.41
N SER A 217 -4.44 9.27 -8.96
CA SER A 217 -3.18 9.89 -9.32
C SER A 217 -2.11 8.79 -9.46
N PRO A 218 -1.53 8.59 -10.65
CA PRO A 218 -0.47 7.62 -10.84
C PRO A 218 0.77 8.02 -10.02
N VAL A 219 1.51 7.04 -9.54
CA VAL A 219 2.80 7.25 -8.88
C VAL A 219 3.88 7.39 -9.95
N VAL A 220 4.68 8.44 -9.80
CA VAL A 220 5.77 8.82 -10.71
C VAL A 220 7.02 9.14 -9.90
N LEU A 221 8.17 9.20 -10.57
CA LEU A 221 9.37 9.79 -9.98
C LEU A 221 9.45 11.25 -10.42
N ALA A 222 9.40 12.17 -9.46
CA ALA A 222 9.81 13.55 -9.67
C ALA A 222 11.32 13.60 -9.86
N VAL A 223 11.75 14.12 -11.00
CA VAL A 223 13.17 14.16 -11.40
C VAL A 223 13.46 15.46 -12.13
N ARG A 224 14.74 15.78 -12.32
CA ARG A 224 15.14 16.81 -13.27
C ARG A 224 15.03 16.28 -14.72
N PRO A 225 14.75 17.13 -15.72
CA PRO A 225 14.57 16.69 -17.11
C PRO A 225 15.71 15.82 -17.67
N GLU A 226 16.96 16.11 -17.28
CA GLU A 226 18.15 15.36 -17.72
C GLU A 226 18.13 13.91 -17.22
N LEU A 227 17.72 13.69 -15.97
CA LEU A 227 17.60 12.35 -15.41
C LEU A 227 16.41 11.60 -16.02
N SER A 228 15.28 12.27 -16.26
CA SER A 228 14.11 11.65 -16.92
C SER A 228 14.49 11.06 -18.29
N GLN A 229 15.23 11.82 -19.10
CA GLN A 229 15.70 11.38 -20.41
C GLN A 229 16.68 10.20 -20.30
N ALA A 230 17.60 10.23 -19.34
CA ALA A 230 18.59 9.18 -19.14
C ALA A 230 17.96 7.86 -18.65
N LEU A 231 16.98 7.92 -17.75
CA LEU A 231 16.30 6.74 -17.22
C LEU A 231 15.52 6.00 -18.31
N GLY A 232 15.05 6.68 -19.36
CA GLY A 232 14.49 6.07 -20.57
C GLY A 232 13.54 4.91 -20.26
N ASN A 233 13.88 3.70 -20.74
CA ASN A 233 13.08 2.48 -20.61
C ASN A 233 13.43 1.61 -19.37
N GLN A 234 14.17 2.14 -18.38
CA GLN A 234 14.43 1.40 -17.14
C GLN A 234 13.11 1.07 -16.42
N SER A 235 12.98 -0.09 -15.80
CA SER A 235 11.75 -0.50 -15.12
C SER A 235 11.81 -0.25 -13.61
N TRP A 236 10.69 -0.46 -12.91
CA TRP A 236 10.65 -0.47 -11.44
C TRP A 236 11.68 -1.43 -10.82
N ALA A 237 11.97 -2.56 -11.46
CA ALA A 237 12.96 -3.55 -11.00
C ALA A 237 14.42 -3.06 -11.10
N ALA A 238 14.70 -2.04 -11.92
CA ALA A 238 16.04 -1.49 -12.07
C ALA A 238 16.43 -0.53 -10.94
N LEU A 239 15.45 0.10 -10.28
CA LEU A 239 15.69 1.14 -9.28
C LEU A 239 16.56 0.70 -8.10
N PRO A 240 16.38 -0.49 -7.50
CA PRO A 240 17.25 -0.96 -6.43
C PRO A 240 18.72 -1.04 -6.84
N GLY A 241 19.00 -1.50 -8.06
CA GLY A 241 20.37 -1.57 -8.60
C GLY A 241 20.98 -0.18 -8.85
N LEU A 242 20.20 0.74 -9.41
CA LEU A 242 20.62 2.13 -9.63
C LEU A 242 20.84 2.89 -8.31
N GLN A 243 20.10 2.53 -7.26
CA GLN A 243 20.22 3.14 -5.94
C GLN A 243 21.44 2.63 -5.16
N THR A 244 21.66 1.31 -5.16
CA THR A 244 22.66 0.66 -4.30
C THR A 244 24.07 0.71 -4.89
N ASN A 245 24.22 0.83 -6.22
CA ASN A 245 25.52 0.99 -6.85
C ASN A 245 25.98 2.46 -6.78
N PRO A 246 27.14 2.78 -6.16
CA PRO A 246 27.68 4.14 -6.11
C PRO A 246 27.88 4.80 -7.49
N ASN A 247 28.02 4.00 -8.55
CA ASN A 247 28.13 4.45 -9.94
C ASN A 247 26.91 4.04 -10.79
N GLY A 248 25.75 3.79 -10.17
CA GLY A 248 24.57 3.25 -10.85
C GLY A 248 24.11 4.06 -12.06
N LEU A 249 24.18 5.40 -11.99
CA LEU A 249 23.77 6.27 -13.08
C LEU A 249 24.77 6.34 -14.25
N ALA A 250 26.00 5.83 -14.08
CA ALA A 250 26.92 5.67 -15.21
C ALA A 250 26.38 4.71 -16.27
N ALA A 251 25.61 3.68 -15.85
CA ALA A 251 24.98 2.72 -16.76
C ALA A 251 23.88 3.32 -17.64
N VAL A 252 23.36 4.51 -17.27
CA VAL A 252 22.36 5.27 -18.04
C VAL A 252 22.95 6.55 -18.62
N ASN A 253 24.27 6.59 -18.87
CA ASN A 253 25.00 7.70 -19.47
C ASN A 253 25.05 8.99 -18.63
N LEU A 254 24.94 8.88 -17.29
CA LEU A 254 25.13 9.97 -16.34
C LEU A 254 26.26 9.67 -15.33
N PRO A 255 27.51 9.49 -15.78
CA PRO A 255 28.61 9.02 -14.93
C PRO A 255 28.98 9.99 -13.79
N ALA A 256 28.72 11.30 -13.97
CA ALA A 256 29.01 12.31 -12.94
C ALA A 256 28.01 12.31 -11.77
N TRP A 257 26.86 11.61 -11.90
CA TRP A 257 25.78 11.67 -10.91
C TRP A 257 25.91 10.60 -9.81
N GLY A 258 26.76 9.59 -9.99
CA GLY A 258 26.91 8.51 -9.01
C GLY A 258 25.68 7.59 -8.97
N SER A 259 25.05 7.42 -7.80
CA SER A 259 23.84 6.59 -7.63
C SER A 259 22.54 7.37 -7.88
N LEU A 260 21.41 6.66 -7.97
CA LEU A 260 20.10 7.26 -8.23
C LEU A 260 19.68 8.27 -7.15
N ARG A 261 20.10 8.11 -5.89
CA ARG A 261 19.71 8.97 -4.75
C ARG A 261 18.19 9.26 -4.74
N LEU A 262 17.39 8.21 -4.95
CA LEU A 262 15.93 8.24 -4.87
C LEU A 262 15.50 8.40 -3.41
N ALA A 263 14.65 9.40 -3.14
CA ALA A 263 13.95 9.55 -1.86
C ALA A 263 12.53 8.95 -1.95
N LEU A 264 12.10 8.27 -0.89
CA LEU A 264 10.77 7.68 -0.71
C LEU A 264 10.08 8.34 0.49
N PRO A 265 9.58 9.58 0.35
CA PRO A 265 8.93 10.27 1.46
C PRO A 265 7.62 9.57 1.85
N MET A 266 7.46 9.32 3.15
CA MET A 266 6.28 8.66 3.73
C MET A 266 5.27 9.69 4.26
N GLY A 267 5.74 10.90 4.62
CA GLY A 267 4.90 11.97 5.13
C GLY A 267 4.27 12.83 4.03
N GLY A 268 2.93 12.93 4.05
CA GLY A 268 2.17 13.85 3.20
C GLY A 268 2.22 13.54 1.70
N ASN A 269 2.45 12.28 1.33
CA ASN A 269 2.74 11.86 -0.04
C ASN A 269 1.68 10.90 -0.64
N GLY A 270 0.45 10.89 -0.13
CA GLY A 270 -0.67 10.11 -0.70
C GLY A 270 -0.36 8.63 -0.93
N ASP A 271 0.28 7.97 0.04
CA ASP A 271 0.78 6.58 -0.04
C ASP A 271 1.72 6.25 -1.21
N ALA A 272 2.25 7.25 -1.94
CA ALA A 272 3.05 7.01 -3.16
C ALA A 272 4.27 6.11 -2.92
N SER A 273 4.92 6.23 -1.76
CA SER A 273 6.06 5.38 -1.39
C SER A 273 5.65 3.92 -1.18
N PHE A 274 4.51 3.64 -0.53
CA PHE A 274 3.99 2.28 -0.39
C PHE A 274 3.62 1.67 -1.75
N LEU A 275 2.93 2.44 -2.58
CA LEU A 275 2.55 2.06 -3.95
C LEU A 275 3.76 1.81 -4.86
N ALA A 276 4.81 2.65 -4.76
CA ALA A 276 6.07 2.42 -5.47
C ALA A 276 6.77 1.16 -4.97
N GLY A 277 6.71 0.87 -3.67
CA GLY A 277 7.21 -0.38 -3.12
C GLY A 277 6.47 -1.61 -3.63
N GLU A 278 5.14 -1.56 -3.77
CA GLU A 278 4.35 -2.61 -4.45
C GLU A 278 4.84 -2.83 -5.88
N ALA A 279 5.11 -1.75 -6.63
CA ALA A 279 5.60 -1.84 -8.00
C ALA A 279 7.03 -2.42 -8.09
N VAL A 280 7.93 -2.01 -7.20
CA VAL A 280 9.28 -2.56 -7.11
C VAL A 280 9.25 -4.03 -6.71
N ALA A 281 8.42 -4.40 -5.72
CA ALA A 281 8.26 -5.77 -5.26
C ALA A 281 7.70 -6.67 -6.37
N ALA A 282 6.61 -6.26 -7.01
CA ALA A 282 5.99 -7.01 -8.10
C ALA A 282 6.92 -7.15 -9.30
N ALA A 283 7.65 -6.10 -9.69
CA ALA A 283 8.58 -6.14 -10.81
C ALA A 283 9.86 -6.95 -10.53
N SER A 284 10.24 -7.10 -9.26
CA SER A 284 11.45 -7.83 -8.85
C SER A 284 11.19 -9.28 -8.46
N ALA A 285 9.92 -9.67 -8.27
CA ALA A 285 9.56 -11.04 -7.97
C ALA A 285 9.80 -11.95 -9.19
N PRO A 286 10.22 -13.22 -8.99
CA PRO A 286 10.31 -14.18 -10.09
C PRO A 286 8.97 -14.32 -10.83
N PRO A 287 8.97 -14.61 -12.14
CA PRO A 287 7.74 -14.80 -12.91
C PRO A 287 6.81 -15.84 -12.25
N GLY A 288 5.55 -15.47 -12.02
CA GLY A 288 4.53 -16.32 -11.39
C GLY A 288 4.62 -16.43 -9.86
N ALA A 289 5.62 -15.82 -9.22
CA ALA A 289 5.72 -15.77 -7.77
C ALA A 289 4.91 -14.60 -7.17
N PRO A 290 4.47 -14.69 -5.91
CA PRO A 290 3.86 -13.57 -5.21
C PRO A 290 4.80 -12.36 -5.10
N ALA A 291 4.24 -11.14 -5.15
CA ALA A 291 5.02 -9.91 -5.03
C ALA A 291 5.84 -9.81 -3.73
N THR A 292 5.44 -10.51 -2.67
CA THR A 292 6.20 -10.61 -1.41
C THR A 292 7.61 -11.17 -1.59
N GLN A 293 7.87 -11.97 -2.64
CA GLN A 293 9.22 -12.44 -2.97
C GLN A 293 10.15 -11.34 -3.49
N GLY A 294 9.60 -10.20 -3.93
CA GLY A 294 10.36 -9.01 -4.31
C GLY A 294 10.67 -8.04 -3.16
N THR A 295 10.28 -8.37 -1.91
CA THR A 295 10.50 -7.48 -0.75
C THR A 295 11.96 -7.14 -0.49
N GLY A 296 12.90 -8.04 -0.83
CA GLY A 296 14.34 -7.76 -0.74
C GLY A 296 14.78 -6.55 -1.58
N ALA A 297 14.19 -6.39 -2.77
CA ALA A 297 14.45 -5.27 -3.65
C ALA A 297 13.92 -3.94 -3.07
N VAL A 298 12.74 -3.97 -2.46
CA VAL A 298 12.15 -2.82 -1.75
C VAL A 298 13.04 -2.39 -0.58
N ARG A 299 13.54 -3.35 0.23
CA ARG A 299 14.45 -3.05 1.35
C ARG A 299 15.78 -2.48 0.87
N ALA A 300 16.36 -3.03 -0.20
CA ALA A 300 17.58 -2.51 -0.80
C ALA A 300 17.40 -1.04 -1.23
N LEU A 301 16.24 -0.71 -1.82
CA LEU A 301 15.89 0.66 -2.19
C LEU A 301 15.74 1.57 -0.97
N LEU A 302 14.99 1.13 0.05
CA LEU A 302 14.74 1.90 1.28
C LEU A 302 16.02 2.19 2.07
N ASN A 303 16.92 1.22 2.19
CA ASN A 303 18.16 1.35 2.98
C ASN A 303 19.21 2.23 2.32
N ALA A 304 19.19 2.31 0.99
CA ALA A 304 20.13 3.12 0.23
C ALA A 304 19.60 4.54 -0.06
N GLN A 305 18.51 4.96 0.59
CA GLN A 305 17.95 6.31 0.44
C GLN A 305 18.93 7.42 0.87
N PRO A 306 18.83 8.61 0.26
CA PRO A 306 19.57 9.77 0.73
C PRO A 306 19.10 10.16 2.14
N LYS A 307 20.05 10.58 2.98
CA LYS A 307 19.75 11.06 4.34
C LYS A 307 19.21 12.49 4.27
N LEU A 308 17.97 12.67 4.69
CA LEU A 308 17.26 13.95 4.73
C LEU A 308 16.94 14.36 6.17
N ALA A 309 16.56 15.62 6.38
CA ALA A 309 16.21 16.13 7.71
C ALA A 309 14.96 15.46 8.28
N ASP A 310 13.98 15.17 7.43
CA ASP A 310 12.78 14.41 7.75
C ASP A 310 12.32 13.57 6.54
N ASN A 311 11.26 12.78 6.73
CA ASN A 311 10.71 11.88 5.71
C ASN A 311 9.52 12.50 4.93
N SER A 312 9.40 13.83 4.91
CA SER A 312 8.31 14.54 4.22
C SER A 312 8.59 14.72 2.72
N LEU A 313 7.52 14.80 1.93
CA LEU A 313 7.65 15.13 0.51
C LEU A 313 8.29 16.51 0.30
N THR A 314 7.95 17.48 1.14
CA THR A 314 8.47 18.85 1.03
C THR A 314 9.99 18.89 1.14
N GLU A 315 10.56 18.20 2.13
CA GLU A 315 12.01 18.14 2.30
C GLU A 315 12.68 17.43 1.11
N ALA A 316 12.15 16.29 0.68
CA ALA A 316 12.66 15.56 -0.47
C ALA A 316 12.64 16.41 -1.77
N MET A 317 11.55 17.13 -2.03
CA MET A 317 11.43 18.01 -3.20
C MET A 317 12.32 19.25 -3.10
N ASN A 318 12.53 19.80 -1.91
CA ASN A 318 13.48 20.90 -1.70
C ASN A 318 14.93 20.44 -1.95
N ALA A 319 15.29 19.24 -1.45
CA ALA A 319 16.59 18.63 -1.68
C ALA A 319 16.83 18.31 -3.16
N LEU A 320 15.80 17.81 -3.87
CA LEU A 320 15.83 17.58 -5.33
C LEU A 320 16.10 18.88 -6.09
N LEU A 321 15.40 19.96 -5.72
CA LEU A 321 15.40 21.26 -6.42
C LEU A 321 16.47 22.22 -5.93
N LYS A 322 17.40 21.77 -5.07
CA LYS A 322 18.49 22.59 -4.55
C LYS A 322 19.26 23.29 -5.70
N PRO A 323 19.48 24.61 -5.64
CA PRO A 323 20.28 25.32 -6.64
C PRO A 323 21.75 24.86 -6.62
N GLY A 324 22.43 24.97 -7.76
CA GLY A 324 23.86 24.66 -7.89
C GLY A 324 24.13 23.42 -8.73
N ASP A 325 25.12 22.62 -8.31
CA ASP A 325 25.51 21.39 -8.98
C ASP A 325 24.38 20.34 -8.92
N ARG A 326 23.84 20.02 -10.09
CA ARG A 326 22.73 19.07 -10.25
C ARG A 326 23.16 17.63 -10.02
N ALA A 327 24.40 17.28 -10.40
CA ALA A 327 24.94 15.92 -10.26
C ALA A 327 25.44 15.64 -8.83
N GLY A 328 25.88 16.70 -8.14
CA GLY A 328 26.23 16.69 -6.72
C GLY A 328 25.04 16.83 -5.76
N ALA A 329 23.80 16.91 -6.26
CA ALA A 329 22.63 17.13 -5.41
C ALA A 329 22.39 15.92 -4.47
N PRO A 330 21.94 16.16 -3.22
CA PRO A 330 21.70 15.08 -2.25
C PRO A 330 20.58 14.13 -2.69
N VAL A 331 19.66 14.60 -3.53
CA VAL A 331 18.52 13.85 -4.07
C VAL A 331 18.47 14.08 -5.58
N HIS A 332 18.38 13.02 -6.37
CA HIS A 332 18.17 13.15 -7.83
C HIS A 332 16.76 12.77 -8.28
N ALA A 333 16.06 11.98 -7.47
CA ALA A 333 14.70 11.54 -7.75
C ALA A 333 13.87 11.47 -6.46
N VAL A 334 12.57 11.70 -6.56
CA VAL A 334 11.63 11.59 -5.44
C VAL A 334 10.40 10.82 -5.90
N VAL A 335 10.02 9.76 -5.17
CA VAL A 335 8.74 9.08 -5.39
C VAL A 335 7.60 10.00 -4.96
N THR A 336 6.65 10.25 -5.85
CA THR A 336 5.47 11.09 -5.55
C THR A 336 4.29 10.70 -6.43
N THR A 337 3.11 11.23 -6.13
CA THR A 337 1.97 11.17 -7.06
C THR A 337 2.07 12.25 -8.15
N GLU A 338 1.52 11.99 -9.33
CA GLU A 338 1.40 12.98 -10.43
C GLU A 338 0.67 14.25 -10.00
N GLN A 339 -0.36 14.15 -9.17
CA GLN A 339 -1.09 15.28 -8.64
C GLN A 339 -0.20 16.19 -7.77
N GLN A 340 0.64 15.61 -6.90
CA GLN A 340 1.54 16.38 -6.06
C GLN A 340 2.70 16.99 -6.86
N LEU A 341 3.18 16.29 -7.89
CA LEU A 341 4.11 16.86 -8.86
C LEU A 341 3.48 18.06 -9.58
N TYR A 342 2.24 17.94 -10.05
CA TYR A 342 1.49 19.03 -10.68
C TYR A 342 1.39 20.24 -9.75
N GLN A 343 0.97 20.04 -8.49
CA GLN A 343 0.90 21.11 -7.50
C GLN A 343 2.24 21.78 -7.26
N ARG A 344 3.32 21.00 -7.12
CA ARG A 344 4.67 21.57 -6.96
C ARG A 344 5.09 22.38 -8.18
N GLY A 345 4.83 21.87 -9.39
CA GLY A 345 5.14 22.56 -10.64
C GLY A 345 4.46 23.93 -10.77
N GLN A 346 3.22 24.08 -10.27
CA GLN A 346 2.52 25.37 -10.29
C GLN A 346 3.16 26.43 -9.39
N SER A 347 3.88 26.02 -8.34
CA SER A 347 4.55 26.93 -7.41
C SER A 347 5.95 27.38 -7.88
N LEU A 348 6.48 26.79 -8.96
CA LEU A 348 7.86 27.01 -9.41
C LEU A 348 7.95 28.06 -10.55
N PRO A 349 8.83 29.08 -10.44
CA PRO A 349 9.00 30.09 -11.49
C PRO A 349 9.50 29.55 -12.84
N ASP A 350 10.43 28.58 -12.84
CA ASP A 350 10.95 27.89 -14.04
C ASP A 350 10.68 26.38 -13.93
N ALA A 351 9.41 26.01 -13.82
CA ALA A 351 9.00 24.64 -13.55
C ALA A 351 9.51 23.66 -14.62
N LYS A 352 9.41 24.00 -15.91
CA LYS A 352 9.75 23.10 -17.03
C LYS A 352 11.24 22.77 -17.09
N GLY A 353 12.12 23.72 -16.74
CA GLY A 353 13.57 23.50 -16.71
C GLY A 353 14.06 22.83 -15.42
N ALA A 354 13.33 22.99 -14.31
CA ALA A 354 13.76 22.52 -13.00
C ALA A 354 13.18 21.16 -12.59
N LEU A 355 11.97 20.85 -13.03
CA LEU A 355 11.19 19.71 -12.57
C LEU A 355 10.48 19.03 -13.73
N GLY A 356 10.55 17.71 -13.76
CA GLY A 356 9.77 16.86 -14.64
C GLY A 356 9.36 15.59 -13.92
N PHE A 357 8.81 14.66 -14.69
CA PHE A 357 8.47 13.33 -14.22
C PHE A 357 9.18 12.28 -15.04
N TRP A 358 9.32 11.11 -14.43
CA TRP A 358 9.58 9.87 -15.11
C TRP A 358 8.58 8.84 -14.62
N LEU A 359 7.85 8.24 -15.55
CA LEU A 359 6.92 7.15 -15.30
C LEU A 359 7.58 5.86 -15.82
N PRO A 360 8.01 4.93 -14.95
CA PRO A 360 8.60 3.68 -15.40
C PRO A 360 7.60 2.89 -16.27
N PRO A 361 8.07 2.20 -17.32
CA PRO A 361 7.23 1.32 -18.14
C PRO A 361 6.75 0.12 -17.32
N GLY A 362 5.55 -0.37 -17.66
CA GLY A 362 4.88 -1.50 -16.98
C GLY A 362 3.58 -1.07 -16.28
N PRO A 363 2.96 -1.98 -15.52
CA PRO A 363 1.74 -1.67 -14.77
C PRO A 363 1.96 -0.51 -13.79
N VAL A 364 1.04 0.45 -13.78
CA VAL A 364 1.22 1.69 -13.00
C VAL A 364 0.66 1.54 -11.60
N PRO A 365 1.47 1.73 -10.53
CA PRO A 365 0.94 1.97 -9.19
C PRO A 365 0.11 3.27 -9.15
N VAL A 366 -1.12 3.21 -8.64
CA VAL A 366 -2.05 4.35 -8.62
C VAL A 366 -2.58 4.60 -7.21
N ALA A 367 -2.47 5.86 -6.76
CA ALA A 367 -3.17 6.36 -5.59
C ALA A 367 -4.62 6.67 -5.98
N ASP A 368 -5.59 5.99 -5.36
CA ASP A 368 -6.99 5.94 -5.80
C ASP A 368 -7.98 6.62 -4.83
N TYR A 369 -7.46 7.24 -3.76
CA TYR A 369 -8.19 8.07 -2.81
C TYR A 369 -9.61 7.58 -2.49
N PRO A 370 -9.78 6.36 -1.97
CA PRO A 370 -11.10 5.80 -1.77
C PRO A 370 -11.87 6.56 -0.69
N THR A 371 -13.18 6.73 -0.88
CA THR A 371 -14.08 7.11 0.22
C THR A 371 -14.39 5.85 1.02
N VAL A 372 -13.74 5.68 2.18
CA VAL A 372 -13.89 4.54 3.09
C VAL A 372 -14.92 4.88 4.15
N LEU A 373 -16.13 4.33 4.02
CA LEU A 373 -17.20 4.50 5.00
C LEU A 373 -17.00 3.54 6.17
N LEU A 374 -16.99 4.10 7.38
CA LEU A 374 -16.68 3.38 8.60
C LEU A 374 -17.94 3.11 9.43
N SER A 375 -17.92 2.04 10.20
CA SER A 375 -18.94 1.72 11.19
C SER A 375 -18.32 1.27 12.51
N GLY A 376 -18.97 1.66 13.61
CA GLY A 376 -18.64 1.17 14.94
C GLY A 376 -19.49 1.84 16.01
N SER A 377 -19.32 1.41 17.26
CA SER A 377 -20.15 1.87 18.40
C SER A 377 -20.01 3.35 18.75
N TRP A 378 -19.02 4.05 18.17
CA TRP A 378 -18.83 5.49 18.33
C TRP A 378 -19.68 6.33 17.36
N LEU A 379 -20.34 5.71 16.38
CA LEU A 379 -21.14 6.41 15.36
C LEU A 379 -22.64 6.21 15.59
N THR A 380 -23.39 7.28 15.44
CA THR A 380 -24.85 7.22 15.34
C THR A 380 -25.28 6.79 13.93
N PRO A 381 -26.49 6.21 13.77
CA PRO A 381 -27.07 5.95 12.46
C PRO A 381 -27.14 7.20 11.58
N GLU A 382 -27.43 8.34 12.19
CA GLU A 382 -27.53 9.64 11.53
C GLU A 382 -26.16 10.11 11.00
N GLN A 383 -25.09 9.98 11.79
CA GLN A 383 -23.72 10.27 11.34
C GLN A 383 -23.28 9.35 10.19
N THR A 384 -23.65 8.08 10.23
CA THR A 384 -23.34 7.10 9.17
C THR A 384 -24.09 7.46 7.88
N SER A 385 -25.36 7.85 7.97
CA SER A 385 -26.15 8.29 6.81
C SER A 385 -25.57 9.56 6.19
N ALA A 386 -25.23 10.55 7.01
CA ALA A 386 -24.64 11.81 6.56
C ALA A 386 -23.27 11.62 5.90
N ALA A 387 -22.43 10.74 6.44
CA ALA A 387 -21.16 10.37 5.81
C ALA A 387 -21.35 9.72 4.43
N SER A 388 -22.36 8.86 4.28
CA SER A 388 -22.73 8.25 3.00
C SER A 388 -23.25 9.28 1.98
N GLU A 389 -24.05 10.24 2.44
CA GLU A 389 -24.51 11.37 1.61
C GLU A 389 -23.35 12.24 1.15
N PHE A 390 -22.43 12.56 2.05
CA PHE A 390 -21.23 13.32 1.69
C PHE A 390 -20.33 12.54 0.70
N ALA A 391 -20.14 11.23 0.90
CA ALA A 391 -19.39 10.39 -0.05
C ALA A 391 -20.05 10.36 -1.44
N ARG A 392 -21.39 10.36 -1.53
CA ARG A 392 -22.12 10.51 -2.80
C ARG A 392 -21.98 11.92 -3.38
N PHE A 393 -22.02 12.95 -2.55
CA PHE A 393 -21.83 14.33 -2.96
C PHE A 393 -20.47 14.56 -3.61
N LEU A 394 -19.39 14.01 -3.05
CA LEU A 394 -18.04 14.12 -3.61
C LEU A 394 -17.93 13.54 -5.04
N ARG A 395 -18.81 12.61 -5.41
CA ARG A 395 -18.84 11.96 -6.73
C ARG A 395 -19.69 12.71 -7.77
N LYS A 396 -20.36 13.80 -7.39
CA LYS A 396 -21.13 14.58 -8.36
C LYS A 396 -20.17 15.23 -9.38
N PRO A 397 -20.55 15.32 -10.67
CA PRO A 397 -19.66 15.80 -11.74
C PRO A 397 -19.01 17.15 -11.46
N GLU A 398 -19.73 18.08 -10.81
CA GLU A 398 -19.21 19.40 -10.46
C GLU A 398 -18.11 19.36 -9.38
N GLN A 399 -18.19 18.41 -8.44
CA GLN A 399 -17.17 18.25 -7.40
C GLN A 399 -15.96 17.52 -7.97
N LEU A 400 -16.19 16.49 -8.78
CA LEU A 400 -15.14 15.81 -9.53
C LEU A 400 -14.37 16.77 -10.46
N ALA A 401 -15.06 17.73 -11.09
CA ALA A 401 -14.41 18.76 -11.91
C ALA A 401 -13.49 19.68 -11.08
N LYS A 402 -13.83 19.95 -9.81
CA LYS A 402 -12.95 20.70 -8.89
C LYS A 402 -11.71 19.89 -8.51
N LEU A 403 -11.88 18.60 -8.23
CA LEU A 403 -10.74 17.69 -7.97
C LEU A 403 -9.84 17.55 -9.21
N ALA A 404 -10.41 17.47 -10.41
CA ALA A 404 -9.65 17.45 -11.64
C ALA A 404 -8.80 18.72 -11.82
N LYS A 405 -9.35 19.91 -11.52
CA LYS A 405 -8.58 21.18 -11.52
C LYS A 405 -7.43 21.18 -10.51
N ALA A 406 -7.57 20.45 -9.41
CA ALA A 406 -6.51 20.25 -8.41
C ALA A 406 -5.44 19.23 -8.86
N GLY A 407 -5.49 18.71 -10.09
CA GLY A 407 -4.49 17.82 -10.67
C GLY A 407 -4.78 16.34 -10.52
N PHE A 408 -5.92 15.96 -9.94
CA PHE A 408 -6.34 14.57 -9.88
C PHE A 408 -6.91 14.10 -11.23
N ARG A 409 -6.77 12.82 -11.54
CA ARG A 409 -7.44 12.20 -12.68
C ARG A 409 -8.84 11.78 -12.29
N VAL A 410 -9.79 12.14 -13.15
CA VAL A 410 -11.20 11.76 -13.03
C VAL A 410 -11.63 11.18 -14.38
N ASN A 411 -12.29 10.04 -14.36
CA ASN A 411 -12.80 9.42 -15.58
C ASN A 411 -13.76 10.38 -16.31
N GLY A 412 -13.55 10.54 -17.62
CA GLY A 412 -14.34 11.43 -18.46
C GLY A 412 -14.06 12.94 -18.32
N VAL A 413 -13.10 13.35 -17.47
CA VAL A 413 -12.73 14.76 -17.30
C VAL A 413 -11.33 15.00 -17.84
N LYS A 414 -11.17 16.05 -18.65
CA LYS A 414 -9.87 16.43 -19.20
C LYS A 414 -8.94 16.94 -18.08
N PRO A 415 -7.70 16.42 -17.97
CA PRO A 415 -6.72 16.94 -17.00
C PRO A 415 -6.36 18.41 -17.25
N PRO A 416 -5.90 19.13 -16.21
CA PRO A 416 -5.46 20.52 -16.34
C PRO A 416 -4.15 20.62 -17.16
N SER A 417 -3.84 21.82 -17.64
CA SER A 417 -2.54 22.08 -18.29
C SER A 417 -1.44 22.19 -17.23
N SER A 418 -0.26 21.68 -17.53
CA SER A 418 0.87 21.67 -16.60
C SER A 418 2.21 21.87 -17.32
N PRO A 419 3.16 22.62 -16.75
CA PRO A 419 4.51 22.74 -17.29
C PRO A 419 5.40 21.52 -17.00
N VAL A 420 5.03 20.67 -16.02
CA VAL A 420 5.88 19.58 -15.51
C VAL A 420 5.34 18.18 -15.81
N THR A 421 4.06 18.03 -16.16
CA THR A 421 3.47 16.75 -16.58
C THR A 421 2.56 16.98 -17.78
N SER A 422 2.54 16.02 -18.70
CA SER A 422 1.62 16.02 -19.85
C SER A 422 0.32 15.28 -19.57
N PHE A 423 0.14 14.73 -18.36
CA PHE A 423 -0.92 13.77 -18.03
C PHE A 423 -1.03 12.65 -19.08
N PRO A 424 0.04 11.86 -19.29
CA PRO A 424 0.05 10.84 -20.33
C PRO A 424 -1.06 9.81 -20.13
N ALA A 425 -1.46 9.14 -21.22
CA ALA A 425 -2.28 7.95 -21.10
C ALA A 425 -1.55 6.90 -20.26
N LEU A 426 -2.26 6.26 -19.34
CA LEU A 426 -1.69 5.26 -18.45
C LEU A 426 -1.89 3.86 -19.05
N PRO A 427 -0.89 2.97 -18.95
CA PRO A 427 -1.11 1.55 -19.15
C PRO A 427 -1.94 0.98 -17.99
N ASP A 428 -2.10 -0.34 -17.97
CA ASP A 428 -2.88 -1.02 -16.94
C ASP A 428 -2.39 -0.69 -15.52
N THR A 429 -3.35 -0.60 -14.59
CA THR A 429 -3.04 -0.38 -13.18
C THR A 429 -2.37 -1.60 -12.58
N LEU A 430 -1.35 -1.38 -11.77
CA LEU A 430 -0.71 -2.45 -11.01
C LEU A 430 -1.73 -3.11 -10.07
N SER A 431 -1.82 -4.44 -10.14
CA SER A 431 -2.60 -5.26 -9.22
C SER A 431 -1.66 -6.17 -8.44
N VAL A 432 -1.75 -6.14 -7.11
CA VAL A 432 -0.88 -6.93 -6.22
C VAL A 432 -1.73 -7.71 -5.24
N GLY A 433 -1.83 -9.03 -5.47
CA GLY A 433 -2.44 -9.98 -4.55
C GLY A 433 -3.82 -9.56 -4.02
N ASP A 434 -4.13 -10.05 -2.82
CA ASP A 434 -5.29 -9.63 -2.03
C ASP A 434 -4.90 -8.57 -0.98
N ASP A 435 -5.89 -8.04 -0.25
CA ASP A 435 -5.69 -7.02 0.79
C ASP A 435 -4.68 -7.46 1.86
N GLY A 436 -4.63 -8.76 2.21
CA GLY A 436 -3.68 -9.30 3.17
C GLY A 436 -2.24 -9.24 2.67
N MET A 437 -2.01 -9.55 1.39
CA MET A 437 -0.71 -9.41 0.75
C MET A 437 -0.27 -7.96 0.67
N ARG A 438 -1.17 -7.05 0.27
CA ARG A 438 -0.89 -5.61 0.20
C ARG A 438 -0.55 -5.03 1.57
N ALA A 439 -1.31 -5.40 2.61
CA ALA A 439 -1.01 -5.03 3.98
C ALA A 439 0.36 -5.55 4.42
N THR A 440 0.71 -6.81 4.12
CA THR A 440 2.02 -7.39 4.44
C THR A 440 3.18 -6.63 3.78
N LEU A 441 3.05 -6.27 2.50
CA LEU A 441 4.04 -5.47 1.79
C LEU A 441 4.18 -4.06 2.38
N ALA A 442 3.07 -3.42 2.70
CA ALA A 442 3.08 -2.09 3.28
C ALA A 442 3.69 -2.08 4.69
N GLU A 443 3.38 -3.06 5.53
CA GLU A 443 3.99 -3.19 6.86
C GLU A 443 5.51 -3.41 6.76
N ALA A 444 5.98 -4.19 5.78
CA ALA A 444 7.41 -4.36 5.52
C ALA A 444 8.12 -3.05 5.11
N MET A 445 7.39 -2.01 4.71
CA MET A 445 7.91 -0.68 4.40
C MET A 445 7.69 0.36 5.51
N ALA A 446 6.57 0.27 6.24
CA ALA A 446 6.20 1.22 7.30
C ALA A 446 7.10 1.04 8.52
N ALA A 447 7.36 -0.22 8.86
CA ALA A 447 8.39 -0.63 9.78
C ALA A 447 9.31 -1.58 9.00
N PRO A 448 10.19 -1.05 8.13
CA PRO A 448 11.27 -1.87 7.62
C PRO A 448 12.00 -2.31 8.86
N ALA A 449 11.91 -3.60 9.20
CA ALA A 449 12.64 -4.13 10.34
C ALA A 449 14.05 -3.54 10.23
N SER A 450 14.53 -2.89 11.28
CA SER A 450 15.95 -2.64 11.47
C SER A 450 16.59 -3.99 11.24
N GLY A 451 17.08 -4.19 10.02
CA GLY A 451 16.92 -5.49 9.37
C GLY A 451 17.94 -6.46 9.88
N MET A 452 17.76 -7.01 11.06
CA MET A 452 18.73 -7.87 11.67
C MET A 452 18.59 -9.27 11.09
N ALA A 453 19.66 -9.73 10.44
CA ALA A 453 19.89 -11.13 10.15
C ALA A 453 21.04 -11.59 11.05
N ALA A 454 20.69 -12.22 12.16
CA ALA A 454 21.68 -12.66 13.14
C ALA A 454 21.69 -14.19 13.29
N THR A 455 22.87 -14.78 13.38
CA THR A 455 23.01 -16.17 13.83
C THR A 455 23.71 -16.18 15.17
N ILE A 456 23.05 -16.77 16.17
CA ILE A 456 23.61 -16.94 17.51
C ILE A 456 24.53 -18.16 17.49
N MET A 457 25.76 -18.00 17.96
CA MET A 457 26.75 -19.05 18.17
C MET A 457 26.97 -19.20 19.67
N LEU A 458 26.41 -20.27 20.25
CA LEU A 458 26.35 -20.49 21.70
C LEU A 458 27.30 -21.59 22.15
N ASP A 459 28.18 -21.24 23.09
CA ASP A 459 29.07 -22.16 23.78
C ASP A 459 28.31 -23.01 24.81
N GLN A 460 28.44 -24.34 24.74
CA GLN A 460 27.85 -25.25 25.71
C GLN A 460 28.74 -25.50 26.95
N SER A 461 30.02 -25.13 26.89
CA SER A 461 31.03 -25.44 27.90
C SER A 461 31.05 -24.41 29.05
N MET A 462 29.86 -24.09 29.60
CA MET A 462 29.67 -23.11 30.68
C MET A 462 29.08 -23.72 31.98
N PRO A 463 29.77 -24.66 32.66
CA PRO A 463 29.18 -25.40 33.79
C PRO A 463 29.18 -24.62 35.12
N GLY A 464 29.89 -23.50 35.21
CA GLY A 464 30.01 -22.71 36.44
C GLY A 464 28.65 -22.28 36.99
N ASP A 465 28.44 -22.45 38.30
CA ASP A 465 27.25 -21.96 38.99
C ASP A 465 27.37 -20.45 39.23
N GLU A 466 26.40 -19.70 38.72
CA GLU A 466 26.30 -18.25 38.87
C GLU A 466 24.86 -17.88 39.21
N GLY A 467 24.64 -17.50 40.48
CA GLY A 467 23.31 -17.14 40.96
C GLY A 467 22.37 -18.33 41.17
N GLY A 468 22.90 -19.52 41.46
CA GLY A 468 22.11 -20.74 41.74
C GLY A 468 21.64 -21.47 40.48
N LYS A 469 22.21 -21.14 39.33
CA LYS A 469 22.01 -21.78 38.03
C LYS A 469 23.35 -21.89 37.32
N THR A 470 23.47 -22.81 36.37
CA THR A 470 24.66 -22.83 35.50
C THR A 470 24.72 -21.56 34.65
N ARG A 471 25.93 -21.11 34.31
CA ARG A 471 26.13 -19.93 33.45
C ARG A 471 25.39 -20.08 32.12
N LEU A 472 25.40 -21.28 31.52
CA LEU A 472 24.62 -21.58 30.32
C LEU A 472 23.11 -21.36 30.53
N ALA A 473 22.56 -21.81 31.66
CA ALA A 473 21.13 -21.66 31.95
C ALA A 473 20.70 -20.18 32.06
N ASN A 474 21.56 -19.31 32.58
CA ASN A 474 21.31 -17.86 32.59
C ASN A 474 21.30 -17.27 31.18
N VAL A 475 22.25 -17.69 30.32
CA VAL A 475 22.30 -17.29 28.91
C VAL A 475 21.07 -17.75 28.14
N ILE A 476 20.67 -19.01 28.31
CA ILE A 476 19.45 -19.57 27.69
C ILE A 476 18.23 -18.75 28.06
N ALA A 477 18.05 -18.44 29.35
CA ALA A 477 16.91 -17.65 29.81
C ALA A 477 16.88 -16.26 29.16
N ALA A 478 18.01 -15.55 29.13
CA ALA A 478 18.10 -14.22 28.53
C ALA A 478 17.88 -14.24 27.00
N LEU A 479 18.38 -15.26 26.30
CA LEU A 479 18.13 -15.46 24.87
C LEU A 479 16.66 -15.75 24.58
N GLN A 480 16.00 -16.61 25.38
CA GLN A 480 14.58 -16.92 25.21
C GLN A 480 13.70 -15.68 25.39
N ASP A 481 13.98 -14.85 26.39
CA ASP A 481 13.24 -13.60 26.62
C ASP A 481 13.45 -12.62 25.47
N LYS A 482 14.68 -12.53 24.94
CA LYS A 482 14.95 -11.72 23.75
C LYS A 482 14.21 -12.23 22.52
N ILE A 483 14.26 -13.53 22.24
CA ILE A 483 13.58 -14.13 21.08
C ILE A 483 12.07 -13.88 21.11
N LYS A 484 11.43 -13.95 22.29
CA LYS A 484 10.01 -13.61 22.46
C LYS A 484 9.70 -12.15 22.19
N ALA A 485 10.64 -11.25 22.44
CA ALA A 485 10.47 -9.80 22.25
C ALA A 485 10.77 -9.34 20.81
N LEU A 486 11.35 -10.20 19.97
CA LEU A 486 11.70 -9.86 18.59
C LEU A 486 10.46 -9.88 17.67
N PRO A 487 10.43 -9.02 16.64
CA PRO A 487 9.33 -9.02 15.68
C PRO A 487 9.32 -10.33 14.87
N PRO A 488 8.15 -10.81 14.40
CA PRO A 488 8.05 -12.06 13.63
C PRO A 488 8.89 -12.09 12.35
N THR A 489 9.25 -10.92 11.82
CA THR A 489 10.04 -10.74 10.60
C THR A 489 11.55 -10.78 10.83
N ALA A 490 12.03 -10.79 12.08
CA ALA A 490 13.47 -10.89 12.39
C ALA A 490 14.05 -12.20 11.87
N ILE A 491 15.26 -12.16 11.29
CA ILE A 491 15.95 -13.35 10.81
C ILE A 491 16.90 -13.84 11.90
N LEU A 492 16.63 -15.04 12.43
CA LEU A 492 17.46 -15.67 13.45
C LEU A 492 17.80 -17.11 13.12
N GLY A 493 19.04 -17.50 13.44
CA GLY A 493 19.51 -18.89 13.48
C GLY A 493 20.23 -19.21 14.78
N LEU A 494 20.42 -20.48 15.07
CA LEU A 494 21.15 -20.97 16.24
C LEU A 494 22.17 -22.03 15.84
N TRP A 495 23.41 -21.78 16.23
CA TRP A 495 24.51 -22.73 16.23
C TRP A 495 24.98 -22.92 17.66
N THR A 496 25.38 -24.14 17.97
CA THR A 496 26.01 -24.47 19.25
C THR A 496 27.38 -25.07 18.98
N PHE A 497 28.26 -24.97 19.94
CA PHE A 497 29.52 -25.70 19.91
C PHE A 497 29.86 -26.24 21.29
N ASP A 498 30.58 -27.34 21.28
CA ASP A 498 31.20 -27.95 22.45
C ASP A 498 32.72 -28.08 22.24
N GLY A 499 33.35 -28.94 23.02
CA GLY A 499 34.79 -29.21 22.91
C GLY A 499 35.21 -30.14 21.79
N HIS A 500 34.26 -30.63 21.00
CA HIS A 500 34.50 -31.54 19.90
C HIS A 500 34.13 -30.93 18.55
N GLU A 501 32.94 -30.33 18.44
CA GLU A 501 32.44 -29.77 17.19
C GLU A 501 31.44 -28.62 17.37
N GLY A 502 31.24 -27.86 16.29
CA GLY A 502 30.14 -26.90 16.15
C GLY A 502 29.04 -27.48 15.26
N ARG A 503 27.78 -27.28 15.66
CA ARG A 503 26.59 -27.78 14.94
C ARG A 503 25.53 -26.70 14.75
N SER A 504 24.83 -26.78 13.62
CA SER A 504 23.64 -25.97 13.35
C SER A 504 22.43 -26.61 14.03
N GLU A 505 21.87 -25.97 15.06
CA GLU A 505 20.66 -26.43 15.75
C GLU A 505 19.40 -25.99 15.00
N VAL A 506 19.39 -24.73 14.52
CA VAL A 506 18.29 -24.16 13.76
C VAL A 506 18.86 -23.26 12.67
N ALA A 507 18.52 -23.56 11.41
CA ALA A 507 18.93 -22.74 10.28
C ALA A 507 18.40 -21.29 10.40
N SER A 508 19.15 -20.31 9.89
CA SER A 508 18.74 -18.91 9.87
C SER A 508 17.52 -18.69 8.96
N GLY A 509 16.53 -17.95 9.44
CA GLY A 509 15.37 -17.51 8.65
C GLY A 509 14.43 -16.63 9.48
N PRO A 510 13.35 -16.10 8.89
CA PRO A 510 12.36 -15.32 9.63
C PRO A 510 11.77 -16.11 10.80
N LEU A 511 11.48 -15.43 11.91
CA LEU A 511 10.94 -16.04 13.12
C LEU A 511 9.53 -16.63 12.93
N SER A 512 8.72 -16.02 12.07
CA SER A 512 7.38 -16.50 11.69
C SER A 512 7.40 -17.77 10.84
N ASP A 513 8.49 -17.99 10.10
CA ASP A 513 8.54 -19.03 9.09
C ASP A 513 8.74 -20.41 9.71
N PRO A 514 8.21 -21.48 9.10
CA PRO A 514 8.51 -22.83 9.53
C PRO A 514 9.98 -23.18 9.29
N VAL A 515 10.57 -23.99 10.18
CA VAL A 515 11.99 -24.40 10.05
C VAL A 515 12.22 -25.33 8.86
N SER A 516 11.22 -26.17 8.54
CA SER A 516 11.19 -27.03 7.36
C SER A 516 9.80 -26.96 6.71
N PRO A 517 9.70 -27.02 5.36
CA PRO A 517 8.41 -27.11 4.68
C PRO A 517 7.61 -28.32 5.21
N GLY A 518 6.48 -28.07 5.86
CA GLY A 518 5.56 -29.11 6.35
C GLY A 518 5.58 -29.40 7.86
N SER A 519 6.52 -28.86 8.66
CA SER A 519 6.50 -29.09 10.12
C SER A 519 5.48 -28.25 10.88
N GLY A 520 4.97 -27.17 10.27
CA GLY A 520 3.98 -26.25 10.85
C GLY A 520 4.47 -25.44 12.06
N GLN A 521 5.62 -25.76 12.66
CA GLN A 521 6.15 -25.09 13.84
C GLN A 521 6.92 -23.81 13.43
N PRO A 522 6.55 -22.63 13.94
CA PRO A 522 7.30 -21.39 13.71
C PRO A 522 8.74 -21.50 14.23
N ARG A 523 9.68 -20.85 13.53
CA ARG A 523 11.10 -20.86 13.89
C ARG A 523 11.36 -20.33 15.30
N ALA A 524 10.60 -19.34 15.76
CA ALA A 524 10.69 -18.86 17.15
C ALA A 524 10.45 -19.99 18.19
N ALA A 525 9.47 -20.86 17.94
CA ALA A 525 9.18 -21.99 18.80
C ALA A 525 10.26 -23.08 18.70
N ALA A 526 10.79 -23.31 17.50
CA ALA A 526 11.89 -24.26 17.29
C ALA A 526 13.20 -23.79 17.95
N LEU A 527 13.53 -22.50 17.87
CA LEU A 527 14.66 -21.89 18.58
C LEU A 527 14.50 -22.02 20.09
N SER A 528 13.32 -21.74 20.62
CA SER A 528 13.03 -21.89 22.05
C SER A 528 13.22 -23.35 22.49
N ALA A 529 12.67 -24.31 21.74
CA ALA A 529 12.81 -25.73 22.01
C ALA A 529 14.25 -26.25 21.83
N ALA A 530 15.02 -25.69 20.90
CA ALA A 530 16.43 -26.01 20.74
C ALA A 530 17.24 -25.51 21.94
N LEU A 531 16.98 -24.28 22.40
CA LEU A 531 17.61 -23.70 23.60
C LEU A 531 17.28 -24.50 24.87
N ASP A 532 16.03 -24.96 25.05
CA ASP A 532 15.62 -25.78 26.20
C ASP A 532 16.35 -27.13 26.30
N LYS A 533 16.82 -27.66 25.16
CA LYS A 533 17.57 -28.93 25.10
C LYS A 533 19.05 -28.75 25.41
N GLN A 534 19.53 -27.52 25.50
CA GLN A 534 20.94 -27.26 25.74
C GLN A 534 21.26 -27.49 27.22
N TYR A 535 22.33 -28.24 27.46
CA TYR A 535 22.86 -28.51 28.79
C TYR A 535 24.36 -28.28 28.77
N SER A 536 24.91 -27.95 29.93
CA SER A 536 26.33 -27.64 30.00
C SER A 536 27.17 -28.91 29.97
N SER A 537 28.26 -28.88 29.21
CA SER A 537 29.22 -29.97 29.10
C SER A 537 30.58 -29.60 29.71
N ALA A 538 31.29 -30.61 30.24
CA ALA A 538 32.66 -30.46 30.71
C ALA A 538 33.63 -30.72 29.54
N GLY A 539 33.83 -29.71 28.69
CA GLY A 539 34.78 -29.74 27.57
C GLY A 539 35.45 -28.38 27.41
N GLY A 540 36.56 -28.31 26.66
CA GLY A 540 37.04 -27.04 26.09
C GLY A 540 36.10 -26.57 24.98
N ALA A 541 36.41 -25.49 24.27
CA ALA A 541 35.57 -24.99 23.17
C ALA A 541 36.33 -24.99 21.83
N VAL A 542 35.77 -25.57 20.75
CA VAL A 542 36.26 -25.40 19.36
C VAL A 542 35.61 -24.19 18.69
N SER A 543 35.75 -23.03 19.34
CA SER A 543 35.05 -21.81 18.99
C SER A 543 35.61 -21.13 17.73
N PHE A 544 36.92 -21.14 17.51
CA PHE A 544 37.52 -20.46 16.34
C PHE A 544 37.20 -21.21 15.05
N THR A 545 37.31 -22.54 15.09
CA THR A 545 36.95 -23.41 13.96
C THR A 545 35.47 -23.27 13.61
N THR A 546 34.61 -23.22 14.62
CA THR A 546 33.16 -23.04 14.45
C THR A 546 32.82 -21.68 13.84
N LEU A 547 33.42 -20.59 14.34
CA LEU A 547 33.17 -19.26 13.79
C LEU A 547 33.59 -19.18 12.32
N ARG A 548 34.71 -19.80 11.93
CA ARG A 548 35.13 -19.86 10.52
C ARG A 548 34.05 -20.51 9.64
N MET A 549 33.51 -21.65 10.06
CA MET A 549 32.45 -22.36 9.31
C MET A 549 31.17 -21.52 9.24
N LEU A 550 30.74 -20.96 10.37
CA LEU A 550 29.53 -20.15 10.44
C LEU A 550 29.66 -18.87 9.59
N TYR A 551 30.82 -18.21 9.62
CA TYR A 551 31.05 -17.01 8.81
C TYR A 551 30.90 -17.29 7.32
N GLN A 552 31.41 -18.44 6.85
CA GLN A 552 31.23 -18.87 5.46
C GLN A 552 29.76 -19.16 5.13
N ASP A 553 29.02 -19.81 6.04
CA ASP A 553 27.58 -20.07 5.87
C ASP A 553 26.77 -18.77 5.79
N VAL A 554 27.02 -17.82 6.69
CA VAL A 554 26.37 -16.50 6.69
C VAL A 554 26.74 -15.71 5.44
N GLN A 555 27.98 -15.78 4.96
CA GLN A 555 28.39 -15.12 3.72
C GLN A 555 27.73 -15.72 2.48
N ALA A 556 27.54 -17.04 2.44
CA ALA A 556 26.82 -17.73 1.38
C ALA A 556 25.32 -17.38 1.39
N LYS A 557 24.73 -17.22 2.59
CA LYS A 557 23.31 -16.90 2.81
C LYS A 557 23.06 -15.42 3.11
N TYR A 558 23.99 -14.55 2.72
CA TYR A 558 23.94 -13.13 3.03
C TYR A 558 22.62 -12.50 2.57
N VAL A 559 21.92 -11.84 3.50
CA VAL A 559 20.65 -11.19 3.20
C VAL A 559 20.90 -9.73 2.87
N ALA A 560 20.76 -9.37 1.60
CA ALA A 560 20.98 -7.99 1.16
C ALA A 560 19.98 -7.03 1.82
N GLY A 561 20.48 -5.86 2.23
CA GLY A 561 19.66 -4.86 2.95
C GLY A 561 19.30 -5.26 4.37
N GLN A 562 20.06 -6.17 4.99
CA GLN A 562 19.98 -6.50 6.41
C GLN A 562 21.36 -6.26 7.06
N ALA A 563 21.38 -5.87 8.32
CA ALA A 563 22.57 -5.94 9.17
C ALA A 563 22.84 -7.42 9.47
N ASN A 564 23.70 -8.03 8.65
CA ASN A 564 24.10 -9.41 8.84
C ASN A 564 25.11 -9.47 9.98
N SER A 565 24.85 -10.31 10.98
CA SER A 565 25.73 -10.44 12.13
C SER A 565 25.80 -11.86 12.67
N ILE A 566 26.87 -12.15 13.39
CA ILE A 566 27.04 -13.35 14.20
C ILE A 566 27.19 -12.89 15.63
N LEU A 567 26.35 -13.39 16.53
CA LEU A 567 26.49 -13.17 17.97
C LEU A 567 27.16 -14.39 18.58
N VAL A 568 28.42 -14.25 18.98
CA VAL A 568 29.17 -15.28 19.72
C VAL A 568 28.96 -15.06 21.21
N ILE A 569 28.48 -16.09 21.93
CA ILE A 569 28.40 -16.09 23.39
C ILE A 569 29.27 -17.22 23.90
N THR A 570 30.33 -16.89 24.64
CA THR A 570 31.38 -17.86 24.99
C THR A 570 31.99 -17.64 26.36
N SER A 571 32.61 -18.69 26.89
CA SER A 571 33.53 -18.56 28.01
C SER A 571 34.69 -19.53 27.83
N GLY A 572 35.88 -19.01 27.50
CA GLY A 572 37.08 -19.83 27.32
C GLY A 572 37.55 -20.57 28.58
N PRO A 573 38.68 -21.29 28.50
CA PRO A 573 39.63 -21.31 27.38
C PRO A 573 39.18 -22.12 26.16
N HIS A 574 39.63 -21.71 24.97
CA HIS A 574 39.36 -22.42 23.72
C HIS A 574 40.46 -23.43 23.41
N THR A 575 40.09 -24.59 22.87
CA THR A 575 40.98 -25.73 22.63
C THR A 575 41.08 -26.11 21.14
N ASP A 576 40.85 -25.14 20.26
CA ASP A 576 40.91 -25.34 18.82
C ASP A 576 42.25 -25.94 18.35
N GLN A 577 42.19 -27.07 17.67
CA GLN A 577 43.39 -27.75 17.12
C GLN A 577 43.68 -27.35 15.66
N SER A 578 42.70 -26.78 14.95
CA SER A 578 42.78 -26.53 13.50
C SER A 578 42.93 -25.06 13.11
N LEU A 579 42.72 -24.15 14.04
CA LEU A 579 42.76 -22.70 13.82
C LEU A 579 43.07 -22.00 15.15
N ASP A 580 44.18 -21.28 15.20
CA ASP A 580 44.56 -20.46 16.36
C ASP A 580 44.01 -19.03 16.24
N GLY A 581 44.17 -18.24 17.30
CA GLY A 581 43.67 -16.86 17.34
C GLY A 581 44.21 -15.96 16.21
N PRO A 582 45.52 -15.94 15.93
CA PRO A 582 46.07 -15.24 14.78
C PRO A 582 45.49 -15.71 13.44
N GLY A 583 45.36 -17.02 13.25
CA GLY A 583 44.77 -17.61 12.05
C GLY A 583 43.30 -17.20 11.84
N LEU A 584 42.52 -17.12 12.92
CA LEU A 584 41.13 -16.64 12.86
C LEU A 584 41.06 -15.15 12.47
N GLN A 585 41.91 -14.30 13.04
CA GLN A 585 41.96 -12.87 12.67
C GLN A 585 42.34 -12.69 11.19
N ASP A 586 43.31 -13.45 10.70
CA ASP A 586 43.69 -13.44 9.29
C ASP A 586 42.58 -13.93 8.37
N PHE A 587 41.83 -14.94 8.81
CA PHE A 587 40.65 -15.42 8.09
C PHE A 587 39.60 -14.31 7.97
N ILE A 588 39.25 -13.63 9.07
CA ILE A 588 38.25 -12.53 9.04
C ILE A 588 38.71 -11.39 8.13
N ARG A 589 39.97 -10.97 8.20
CA ARG A 589 40.53 -9.93 7.30
C ARG A 589 40.40 -10.31 5.83
N LYS A 590 40.71 -11.55 5.48
CA LYS A 590 40.67 -12.05 4.09
C LYS A 590 39.25 -12.30 3.60
N SER A 591 38.32 -12.59 4.50
CA SER A 591 36.93 -12.93 4.18
C SER A 591 36.00 -11.71 4.24
N ALA A 592 36.49 -10.57 4.73
CA ALA A 592 35.77 -9.31 4.73
C ALA A 592 35.49 -8.85 3.28
N ASP A 593 34.22 -8.81 2.92
CA ASP A 593 33.74 -8.30 1.65
C ASP A 593 32.99 -6.99 1.89
N PRO A 594 33.48 -5.83 1.41
CA PRO A 594 32.78 -4.55 1.56
C PRO A 594 31.36 -4.55 0.95
N ALA A 595 31.07 -5.44 -0.01
CA ALA A 595 29.73 -5.58 -0.59
C ALA A 595 28.80 -6.50 0.24
N LYS A 596 29.35 -7.31 1.15
CA LYS A 596 28.63 -8.21 2.05
C LYS A 596 29.17 -8.11 3.48
N PRO A 597 28.99 -6.95 4.16
CA PRO A 597 29.49 -6.76 5.52
C PRO A 597 28.80 -7.70 6.50
N ILE A 598 29.58 -8.42 7.30
CA ILE A 598 29.12 -9.32 8.36
C ILE A 598 29.83 -8.93 9.65
N ALA A 599 29.08 -8.43 10.63
CA ALA A 599 29.63 -8.07 11.94
C ALA A 599 29.71 -9.30 12.86
N VAL A 600 30.84 -9.50 13.54
CA VAL A 600 30.96 -10.51 14.60
C VAL A 600 30.90 -9.80 15.94
N ASN A 601 29.77 -9.97 16.64
CA ASN A 601 29.55 -9.45 17.98
C ASN A 601 29.89 -10.53 19.00
N VAL A 602 30.58 -10.19 20.08
CA VAL A 602 31.04 -11.16 21.09
C VAL A 602 30.60 -10.74 22.49
N ILE A 603 29.92 -11.65 23.18
CA ILE A 603 29.70 -11.62 24.63
C ILE A 603 30.59 -12.70 25.24
N ASP A 604 31.62 -12.26 25.93
CA ASP A 604 32.60 -13.10 26.60
C ASP A 604 32.36 -13.08 28.11
N ILE A 605 32.14 -14.23 28.73
CA ILE A 605 31.74 -14.32 30.14
C ILE A 605 32.87 -14.90 30.99
N GLY A 606 33.29 -14.13 31.99
CA GLY A 606 34.31 -14.49 32.96
C GLY A 606 35.73 -14.12 32.50
N ASN A 607 36.69 -14.91 32.97
CA ASN A 607 38.12 -14.70 32.74
C ASN A 607 38.63 -15.58 31.59
N ASP A 608 38.15 -15.29 30.38
CA ASP A 608 38.61 -15.96 29.16
C ASP A 608 40.07 -15.52 28.81
N PRO A 609 41.05 -16.46 28.76
CA PRO A 609 42.42 -16.13 28.36
C PRO A 609 42.53 -15.68 26.90
N ASP A 610 41.56 -16.01 26.04
CA ASP A 610 41.52 -15.67 24.63
C ASP A 610 40.82 -14.35 24.33
N ARG A 611 40.47 -13.57 25.37
CA ARG A 611 39.86 -12.24 25.27
C ARG A 611 40.45 -11.36 24.17
N ALA A 612 41.78 -11.30 24.10
CA ALA A 612 42.47 -10.44 23.12
C ALA A 612 42.14 -10.85 21.67
N THR A 613 41.99 -12.16 21.42
CA THR A 613 41.59 -12.69 20.11
C THR A 613 40.16 -12.27 19.78
N TRP A 614 39.22 -12.46 20.70
CA TRP A 614 37.81 -12.10 20.48
C TRP A 614 37.60 -10.61 20.25
N GLN A 615 38.29 -9.76 21.02
CA GLN A 615 38.24 -8.32 20.84
C GLN A 615 38.78 -7.92 19.46
N ALA A 616 39.87 -8.54 19.00
CA ALA A 616 40.42 -8.28 17.68
C ALA A 616 39.47 -8.76 16.56
N VAL A 617 38.86 -9.94 16.69
CA VAL A 617 37.88 -10.47 15.72
C VAL A 617 36.66 -9.56 15.58
N ALA A 618 36.09 -9.11 16.70
CA ALA A 618 34.98 -8.17 16.68
C ALA A 618 35.38 -6.88 15.96
N GLN A 619 36.53 -6.31 16.29
CA GLN A 619 37.01 -5.08 15.66
C GLN A 619 37.26 -5.23 14.15
N LEU A 620 37.86 -6.35 13.72
CA LEU A 620 38.18 -6.60 12.31
C LEU A 620 36.94 -6.82 11.44
N SER A 621 35.87 -7.38 12.02
CA SER A 621 34.59 -7.56 11.33
C SER A 621 33.67 -6.34 11.42
N GLY A 622 34.03 -5.32 12.21
CA GLY A 622 33.18 -4.16 12.48
C GLY A 622 32.06 -4.42 13.49
N GLY A 623 32.15 -5.50 14.27
CA GLY A 623 31.25 -5.83 15.38
C GLY A 623 31.74 -5.30 16.74
N GLY A 624 30.96 -5.57 17.78
CA GLY A 624 31.24 -5.17 19.16
C GLY A 624 31.74 -6.32 20.04
N TYR A 625 32.58 -6.01 21.02
CA TYR A 625 33.02 -6.95 22.05
C TYR A 625 32.56 -6.45 23.42
N GLN A 626 31.98 -7.34 24.22
CA GLN A 626 31.61 -7.06 25.61
C GLN A 626 32.03 -8.22 26.51
N ASN A 627 32.82 -7.92 27.55
CA ASN A 627 33.12 -8.86 28.60
C ASN A 627 32.17 -8.67 29.79
N LEU A 628 31.67 -9.76 30.33
CA LEU A 628 30.82 -9.79 31.52
C LEU A 628 31.52 -10.60 32.61
N ALA A 629 31.56 -10.09 33.84
CA ALA A 629 32.15 -10.84 34.95
C ALA A 629 31.33 -12.09 35.33
N THR A 630 30.01 -12.05 35.10
CA THR A 630 29.05 -13.12 35.39
C THR A 630 27.83 -13.01 34.47
N SER A 631 27.18 -14.15 34.19
CA SER A 631 25.89 -14.27 33.52
C SER A 631 24.69 -13.99 34.42
N ALA A 632 24.87 -13.92 35.75
CA ALA A 632 23.80 -13.64 36.71
C ALA A 632 23.49 -12.14 36.87
N SER A 633 24.07 -11.28 36.01
CA SER A 633 23.87 -9.82 36.02
C SER A 633 22.81 -9.39 34.98
N PRO A 634 22.02 -8.32 35.24
CA PRO A 634 21.21 -7.65 34.22
C PRO A 634 21.99 -7.22 32.97
N ASP A 635 23.31 -7.03 33.10
CA ASP A 635 24.20 -6.67 32.00
C ASP A 635 24.20 -7.70 30.86
N LEU A 636 23.93 -8.97 31.16
CA LEU A 636 23.80 -10.02 30.14
C LEU A 636 22.59 -9.76 29.23
N ALA A 637 21.43 -9.46 29.83
CA ALA A 637 20.24 -9.12 29.08
C ALA A 637 20.44 -7.82 28.28
N ALA A 638 21.13 -6.82 28.85
CA ALA A 638 21.48 -5.59 28.15
C ALA A 638 22.40 -5.84 26.95
N ALA A 639 23.43 -6.68 27.10
CA ALA A 639 24.36 -7.06 26.05
C ALA A 639 23.65 -7.80 24.90
N ILE A 640 22.83 -8.81 25.23
CA ILE A 640 22.02 -9.56 24.26
C ILE A 640 21.05 -8.61 23.55
N ASN A 641 20.42 -7.69 24.29
CA ASN A 641 19.52 -6.69 23.69
C ASN A 641 20.23 -5.79 22.69
N ASN A 642 21.43 -5.33 23.01
CA ASN A 642 22.22 -4.45 22.15
C ASN A 642 22.69 -5.13 20.87
N TYR A 643 23.08 -6.41 20.95
CA TYR A 643 23.58 -7.14 19.77
C TYR A 643 22.48 -7.84 18.97
N LEU A 644 21.27 -7.95 19.52
CA LEU A 644 20.11 -8.51 18.83
C LEU A 644 18.99 -7.47 18.59
N SER A 645 19.30 -6.19 18.36
CA SER A 645 18.31 -5.11 18.15
C SER A 645 18.30 -4.54 16.73
#